data_AF-A0A553MNC2-F1
#
_entry.id   AF-A0A553MNC2-F1
#
_cell.length_a   1.000
_cell.length_b   1.000
_cell.length_c   1.000
_cell.angle_alpha   90.00
_cell.angle_beta   90.00
_cell.angle_gamma   90.00
#
_symmetry.space_group_name_H-M   'P 1'
#
loop_
_entity.id
_entity.type
_entity.pdbx_description
1 polymer ?
#
loop_
_entity_poly.entity_id
_entity_poly.type
_entity_poly.pdbx_seq_one_letter_code
_entity_poly.pdbx_strand_id
1 'polypeptide(L)'
;MLDIHAQRYLTPGNHGSYENDMATKKHLVDLMFKRFDADGNGRVDSSELSQVIKQEGLSRTVSECTLFDLFKYNDVNDDEHLTKEEFYTGFEVYQLSLPEDQKLSITTVTVGQSAVLTCGIMGDERPPIIWRRNGHALNMLELEDINDFGDDGSLYITKVTTTHMGNYSCHADGYEQLVQTHSLQVNVPPVIRVYPESQAREPGVTASLRCYAEGIPDPQLSWLKNGMDITTKLSKQLTLQANGSEVHISNVHFEDTGAYTCIARNEAGVDEDISSLFVEDSARKTLANILWREEGLGIGNMFYVFYEDGIKVIQPVACEIQRHIKPSEKLLGLQEEVCPLVDGETEQKCLWTSAVNVKDKFIYATQPLLNRLLIVDIQSQKAVQTVTTDRVPVKLLYDKSHDQVWLLSWGDLEKNFPTLQVISQASGSMSHHSIHTHPVGHRFDRVEDFFIPLVGLTINHVRFGIILHKNEQALHKIDLETTTYVKNISLQQYDCIPQSLAYTHLGGYYFVNCRPDSTGALRPQLIIDGVTDNVIGPNGDVSGTPYVSPDGHYVVSVDDRDGLMRLQRVSIRGEIGKPFDIHTNLHLSDLAFMPSFTEANQYNVFGSSGRQTDALFVELSSGNVKMIKSLKQPTPSAQWAWNRQNRVMAGSGLFGQYLMTPSQSSLFILDGRLDKLNCEITEVPFGNTVVWVGEA
;
A
#
# COMPACT_ATOMS: atom_id res chain seq x y z
N MET A 1 -45.16 12.94 56.10
CA MET A 1 -45.46 14.25 56.71
C MET A 1 -44.24 15.14 56.50
N LEU A 2 -44.46 16.38 56.08
CA LEU A 2 -43.42 17.39 55.92
C LEU A 2 -43.04 17.91 57.31
N ASP A 3 -41.79 17.79 57.74
CA ASP A 3 -41.31 18.46 58.96
C ASP A 3 -40.39 19.62 58.55
N ILE A 4 -40.99 20.81 58.49
CA ILE A 4 -40.33 22.05 58.07
C ILE A 4 -39.29 22.49 59.11
N HIS A 5 -39.49 22.16 60.39
CA HIS A 5 -38.55 22.48 61.47
C HIS A 5 -37.29 21.60 61.45
N ALA A 6 -37.43 20.34 61.04
CA ALA A 6 -36.32 19.40 60.92
C ALA A 6 -35.66 19.38 59.53
N GLN A 7 -36.15 20.18 58.57
CA GLN A 7 -35.76 20.15 57.15
C GLN A 7 -35.81 18.73 56.56
N ARG A 8 -36.75 17.88 57.01
CA ARG A 8 -36.77 16.44 56.69
C ARG A 8 -38.15 15.94 56.27
N TYR A 9 -38.14 14.97 55.36
CA TYR A 9 -39.32 14.20 54.98
C TYR A 9 -39.53 13.04 55.96
N LEU A 10 -40.74 12.92 56.53
CA LEU A 10 -41.13 11.75 57.33
C LEU A 10 -42.01 10.81 56.49
N THR A 11 -41.41 9.78 55.89
CA THR A 11 -42.11 8.57 55.41
C THR A 11 -42.30 7.60 56.59
N PRO A 12 -43.38 6.81 56.64
CA PRO A 12 -43.51 5.77 57.65
C PRO A 12 -42.54 4.62 57.33
N GLY A 13 -41.40 4.59 58.03
CA GLY A 13 -40.53 3.43 58.15
C GLY A 13 -39.36 3.35 57.16
N ASN A 14 -38.27 4.07 57.44
CA ASN A 14 -36.90 3.52 57.49
C ASN A 14 -35.93 4.62 57.95
N HIS A 15 -35.30 4.46 59.11
CA HIS A 15 -34.25 5.36 59.59
C HIS A 15 -32.89 4.86 59.06
N GLY A 16 -32.34 5.56 58.06
CA GLY A 16 -30.96 5.38 57.61
C GLY A 16 -30.67 6.14 56.32
N SER A 17 -29.79 7.15 56.41
CA SER A 17 -29.11 7.86 55.30
C SER A 17 -30.01 8.39 54.16
N TYR A 18 -30.66 9.54 54.39
CA TYR A 18 -31.33 10.34 53.34
C TYR A 18 -30.69 11.72 53.16
N GLU A 19 -29.47 11.91 53.64
CA GLU A 19 -28.84 13.24 53.67
C GLU A 19 -28.25 13.69 52.32
N ASN A 20 -28.47 12.99 51.21
CA ASN A 20 -27.94 13.40 49.90
C ASN A 20 -28.77 12.95 48.68
N ASP A 21 -30.06 12.60 48.83
CA ASP A 21 -30.89 12.27 47.66
C ASP A 21 -31.49 13.53 47.03
N MET A 22 -30.86 14.02 45.96
CA MET A 22 -31.26 15.20 45.22
C MET A 22 -32.66 15.05 44.58
N ALA A 23 -33.13 13.83 44.29
CA ALA A 23 -34.49 13.58 43.82
C ALA A 23 -35.53 13.87 44.92
N THR A 24 -35.26 13.42 46.15
CA THR A 24 -36.09 13.72 47.32
C THR A 24 -36.02 15.21 47.69
N LYS A 25 -34.83 15.84 47.60
CA LYS A 25 -34.63 17.28 47.82
C LYS A 25 -35.46 18.10 46.83
N LYS A 26 -35.40 17.78 45.53
CA LYS A 26 -36.19 18.44 44.49
C LYS A 26 -37.69 18.30 44.75
N HIS A 27 -38.16 17.09 45.06
CA HIS A 27 -39.57 16.88 45.37
C HIS A 27 -40.03 17.67 46.60
N LEU A 28 -39.16 17.79 47.61
CA LEU A 28 -39.41 18.61 48.79
C LEU A 28 -39.53 20.08 48.42
N VAL A 29 -38.59 20.61 47.62
CA VAL A 29 -38.59 22.00 47.18
C VAL A 29 -39.78 22.32 46.27
N ASP A 30 -40.20 21.38 45.41
CA ASP A 30 -41.44 21.50 44.62
C ASP A 30 -42.66 21.69 45.55
N LEU A 31 -42.75 20.90 46.62
CA LEU A 31 -43.83 20.99 47.61
C LEU A 31 -43.75 22.28 48.43
N MET A 32 -42.54 22.72 48.79
CA MET A 32 -42.30 23.97 49.51
C MET A 32 -42.71 25.17 48.67
N PHE A 33 -42.25 25.24 47.42
CA PHE A 33 -42.60 26.31 46.49
C PHE A 33 -44.11 26.40 46.32
N LYS A 34 -44.78 25.28 46.04
CA LYS A 34 -46.24 25.21 45.93
C LYS A 34 -46.99 25.60 47.21
N ARG A 35 -46.37 25.40 48.37
CA ARG A 35 -46.95 25.76 49.68
C ARG A 35 -46.75 27.24 49.99
N PHE A 36 -45.65 27.83 49.51
CA PHE A 36 -45.26 29.20 49.77
C PHE A 36 -45.91 30.16 48.77
N ASP A 37 -46.07 29.75 47.51
CA ASP A 37 -46.91 30.41 46.49
C ASP A 37 -48.39 30.14 46.80
N ALA A 38 -48.94 30.93 47.74
CA ALA A 38 -50.26 30.70 48.31
C ALA A 38 -51.37 31.15 47.37
N ASP A 39 -51.09 32.14 46.52
CA ASP A 39 -52.03 32.65 45.52
C ASP A 39 -51.93 31.94 44.15
N GLY A 40 -50.88 31.14 43.94
CA GLY A 40 -50.67 30.33 42.74
C GLY A 40 -50.21 31.13 41.52
N ASN A 41 -49.63 32.31 41.73
CA ASN A 41 -49.18 33.20 40.67
C ASN A 41 -47.80 32.78 40.07
N GLY A 42 -47.16 31.75 40.64
CA GLY A 42 -45.86 31.23 40.20
C GLY A 42 -44.65 32.01 40.72
N ARG A 43 -44.85 32.86 41.73
CA ARG A 43 -43.83 33.64 42.43
C ARG A 43 -44.14 33.59 43.94
N VAL A 44 -43.11 33.77 44.77
CA VAL A 44 -43.28 33.86 46.22
C VAL A 44 -42.92 35.25 46.68
N ASP A 45 -43.81 35.92 47.43
CA ASP A 45 -43.59 37.25 47.99
C ASP A 45 -43.35 37.26 49.52
N SER A 46 -42.90 38.39 50.06
CA SER A 46 -42.60 38.55 51.50
C SER A 46 -43.83 38.40 52.42
N SER A 47 -45.03 38.70 51.90
CA SER A 47 -46.29 38.57 52.61
C SER A 47 -46.71 37.11 52.73
N GLU A 48 -46.48 36.31 51.69
CA GLU A 48 -46.75 34.88 51.66
C GLU A 48 -45.79 34.12 52.58
N LEU A 49 -44.49 34.43 52.55
CA LEU A 49 -43.54 33.86 53.52
C LEU A 49 -43.93 34.19 54.98
N SER A 50 -44.36 35.43 55.23
CA SER A 50 -44.83 35.85 56.56
C SER A 50 -46.05 35.04 57.03
N GLN A 51 -46.95 34.70 56.11
CA GLN A 51 -48.10 33.85 56.40
C GLN A 51 -47.68 32.42 56.73
N VAL A 52 -46.75 31.84 55.97
CA VAL A 52 -46.20 30.51 56.22
C VAL A 52 -45.50 30.45 57.58
N ILE A 53 -44.64 31.42 57.90
CA ILE A 53 -43.93 31.51 59.20
C ILE A 53 -44.92 31.51 60.36
N LYS A 54 -46.02 32.28 60.22
CA LYS A 54 -47.05 32.41 61.24
C LYS A 54 -47.91 31.15 61.38
N GLN A 55 -48.24 30.48 60.27
CA GLN A 55 -49.07 29.26 60.26
C GLN A 55 -48.32 28.05 60.81
N GLU A 56 -47.06 27.90 60.43
CA GLU A 56 -46.25 26.71 60.75
C GLU A 56 -45.49 26.87 62.08
N GLY A 57 -45.64 28.01 62.77
CA GLY A 57 -45.01 28.25 64.06
C GLY A 57 -43.48 28.21 64.00
N LEU A 58 -42.90 28.68 62.88
CA LEU A 58 -41.46 28.71 62.65
C LEU A 58 -40.83 29.86 63.44
N SER A 59 -40.75 29.72 64.78
CA SER A 59 -40.09 30.71 65.64
C SER A 59 -38.56 30.59 65.54
N ARG A 60 -37.85 31.72 65.43
CA ARG A 60 -36.39 31.87 65.37
C ARG A 60 -35.61 30.78 66.12
N THR A 61 -35.24 29.72 65.41
CA THR A 61 -34.24 28.75 65.87
C THR A 61 -32.85 29.39 65.71
N VAL A 62 -31.91 28.98 66.56
CA VAL A 62 -30.54 29.50 66.64
C VAL A 62 -29.67 28.97 65.48
N SER A 63 -30.20 29.03 64.26
CA SER A 63 -29.50 28.75 63.01
C SER A 63 -29.38 30.05 62.21
N GLU A 64 -28.22 30.31 61.64
CA GLU A 64 -27.82 31.61 61.07
C GLU A 64 -28.59 32.04 59.80
N CYS A 65 -29.59 31.27 59.34
CA CYS A 65 -30.41 31.57 58.17
C CYS A 65 -31.92 31.54 58.50
N THR A 66 -32.65 32.55 58.03
CA THR A 66 -34.10 32.74 58.12
C THR A 66 -34.77 32.58 56.76
N LEU A 67 -36.08 32.34 56.71
CA LEU A 67 -36.84 32.30 55.46
C LEU A 67 -36.76 33.60 54.64
N PHE A 68 -36.51 34.74 55.30
CA PHE A 68 -36.29 36.02 54.61
C PHE A 68 -34.90 36.14 53.98
N ASP A 69 -33.93 35.30 54.39
CA ASP A 69 -32.63 35.27 53.75
C ASP A 69 -32.72 34.69 52.32
N LEU A 70 -33.77 33.94 51.99
CA LEU A 70 -34.06 33.53 50.60
C LEU A 70 -34.24 34.75 49.68
N PHE A 71 -35.00 35.78 50.10
CA PHE A 71 -35.09 37.03 49.32
C PHE A 71 -33.74 37.72 49.22
N LYS A 72 -33.06 37.85 50.36
CA LYS A 72 -31.80 38.60 50.45
C LYS A 72 -30.68 38.04 49.57
N TYR A 73 -30.63 36.73 49.37
CA TYR A 73 -29.53 36.07 48.67
C TYR A 73 -29.92 35.42 47.33
N ASN A 74 -31.21 35.17 47.07
CA ASN A 74 -31.65 34.44 45.89
C ASN A 74 -32.61 35.23 44.97
N ASP A 75 -33.09 36.40 45.38
CA ASP A 75 -33.74 37.33 44.45
C ASP A 75 -32.65 38.02 43.61
N VAL A 76 -32.33 37.41 42.46
CA VAL A 76 -31.20 37.83 41.62
C VAL A 76 -31.49 39.17 40.95
N ASN A 77 -32.77 39.51 40.77
CA ASN A 77 -33.21 40.68 40.05
C ASN A 77 -33.71 41.83 40.95
N ASP A 78 -33.80 41.60 42.27
CA ASP A 78 -34.20 42.56 43.32
C ASP A 78 -35.62 43.12 43.11
N ASP A 79 -36.53 42.32 42.51
CA ASP A 79 -37.95 42.69 42.30
C ASP A 79 -38.86 42.37 43.49
N GLU A 80 -38.29 41.89 44.60
CA GLU A 80 -38.98 41.44 45.82
C GLU A 80 -39.90 40.23 45.60
N HIS A 81 -39.71 39.47 44.52
CA HIS A 81 -40.43 38.23 44.21
C HIS A 81 -39.48 37.10 43.84
N LEU A 82 -39.57 35.96 44.53
CA LEU A 82 -38.80 34.78 44.14
C LEU A 82 -39.56 34.04 43.04
N THR A 83 -39.03 34.05 41.81
CA THR A 83 -39.49 33.13 40.76
C THR A 83 -39.19 31.68 41.14
N LYS A 84 -39.80 30.74 40.44
CA LYS A 84 -39.52 29.30 40.63
C LYS A 84 -38.03 28.98 40.43
N GLU A 85 -37.35 29.63 39.50
CA GLU A 85 -35.91 29.42 39.26
C GLU A 85 -35.08 29.93 40.45
N GLU A 86 -35.29 31.19 40.86
CA GLU A 86 -34.61 31.83 42.00
C GLU A 86 -34.84 31.07 43.30
N PHE A 87 -36.07 30.63 43.56
CA PHE A 87 -36.39 29.84 44.74
C PHE A 87 -35.62 28.51 44.76
N TYR A 88 -35.47 27.84 43.61
CA TYR A 88 -34.80 26.55 43.52
C TYR A 88 -33.29 26.67 43.74
N THR A 89 -32.68 27.79 43.34
CA THR A 89 -31.25 28.07 43.62
C THR A 89 -30.98 28.16 45.12
N GLY A 90 -31.91 28.70 45.92
CA GLY A 90 -31.79 28.80 47.38
C GLY A 90 -31.73 27.45 48.10
N PHE A 91 -32.12 26.38 47.41
CA PHE A 91 -32.05 25.00 47.90
C PHE A 91 -31.13 24.12 47.02
N GLU A 92 -30.29 24.72 46.16
CA GLU A 92 -29.39 24.03 45.23
C GLU A 92 -30.11 22.97 44.37
N VAL A 93 -31.31 23.30 43.87
CA VAL A 93 -32.07 22.46 42.94
C VAL A 93 -31.92 22.99 41.52
N TYR A 94 -31.48 22.14 40.60
CA TYR A 94 -31.18 22.51 39.22
C TYR A 94 -32.36 22.28 38.28
N GLN A 95 -32.57 23.22 37.34
CA GLN A 95 -33.53 23.05 36.26
C GLN A 95 -32.83 22.49 35.02
N LEU A 96 -33.11 21.21 34.74
CA LEU A 96 -32.46 20.46 33.66
C LEU A 96 -33.46 20.08 32.57
N SER A 97 -33.01 20.05 31.32
CA SER A 97 -33.78 19.58 30.17
C SER A 97 -32.96 18.67 29.26
N LEU A 98 -33.63 17.77 28.53
CA LEU A 98 -33.02 16.91 27.52
C LEU A 98 -33.95 16.90 26.30
N PRO A 99 -33.51 17.45 25.15
CA PRO A 99 -34.31 17.42 23.92
C PRO A 99 -34.66 15.99 23.48
N GLU A 100 -35.87 15.80 22.93
CA GLU A 100 -36.35 14.47 22.50
C GLU A 100 -35.45 13.81 21.45
N ASP A 101 -34.91 14.61 20.53
CA ASP A 101 -33.96 14.18 19.49
C ASP A 101 -32.59 13.79 20.05
N GLN A 102 -32.26 14.23 21.26
CA GLN A 102 -31.02 13.88 21.95
C GLN A 102 -31.18 12.69 22.88
N LYS A 103 -32.39 12.20 23.17
CA LYS A 103 -32.60 11.03 24.04
C LYS A 103 -31.90 9.76 23.55
N LEU A 104 -31.66 9.65 22.24
CA LEU A 104 -30.87 8.57 21.63
C LEU A 104 -29.77 9.17 20.76
N SER A 105 -28.52 8.80 21.03
CA SER A 105 -27.36 9.15 20.21
C SER A 105 -26.64 7.88 19.75
N ILE A 106 -26.13 7.88 18.52
CA ILE A 106 -25.37 6.77 17.95
C ILE A 106 -23.99 7.31 17.58
N THR A 107 -22.96 6.66 18.11
CA THR A 107 -21.57 6.99 17.80
C THR A 107 -20.92 5.76 17.20
N THR A 108 -20.32 5.90 16.02
CA THR A 108 -19.58 4.82 15.35
C THR A 108 -18.10 5.16 15.35
N VAL A 109 -17.26 4.24 15.84
CA VAL A 109 -15.82 4.44 16.00
C VAL A 109 -15.04 3.23 15.54
N THR A 110 -13.91 3.43 14.87
CA THR A 110 -13.04 2.31 14.45
C THR A 110 -12.17 1.84 15.61
N VAL A 111 -11.98 0.53 15.72
CA VAL A 111 -11.14 -0.09 16.76
C VAL A 111 -9.76 0.58 16.88
N GLY A 112 -9.31 0.81 18.12
CA GLY A 112 -8.03 1.46 18.43
C GLY A 112 -8.06 2.99 18.44
N GLN A 113 -9.10 3.63 17.92
CA GLN A 113 -9.30 5.09 18.04
C GLN A 113 -9.89 5.47 19.40
N SER A 114 -9.87 6.76 19.72
CA SER A 114 -10.54 7.30 20.91
C SER A 114 -11.99 7.68 20.60
N ALA A 115 -12.87 7.58 21.59
CA ALA A 115 -14.26 8.00 21.50
C ALA A 115 -14.62 8.96 22.62
N VAL A 116 -15.52 9.91 22.32
CA VAL A 116 -16.12 10.82 23.31
C VAL A 116 -17.63 10.68 23.23
N LEU A 117 -18.27 10.32 24.33
CA LEU A 117 -19.72 10.32 24.46
C LEU A 117 -20.12 11.55 25.27
N THR A 118 -20.83 12.49 24.65
CA THR A 118 -21.26 13.75 25.28
C THR A 118 -22.68 13.63 25.81
N CYS A 119 -22.94 14.15 27.00
CA CYS A 119 -24.29 14.15 27.59
C CYS A 119 -25.05 15.43 27.21
N GLY A 120 -26.17 15.30 26.51
CA GLY A 120 -27.04 16.36 26.00
C GLY A 120 -27.97 17.00 27.04
N ILE A 121 -27.79 16.71 28.33
CA ILE A 121 -28.56 17.36 29.39
C ILE A 121 -28.13 18.83 29.52
N MET A 122 -29.09 19.73 29.34
CA MET A 122 -28.91 21.18 29.35
C MET A 122 -29.39 21.81 30.66
N GLY A 123 -28.73 22.88 31.08
CA GLY A 123 -29.05 23.71 32.26
C GLY A 123 -27.90 24.69 32.54
N ASP A 124 -28.20 25.87 33.11
CA ASP A 124 -27.19 26.90 33.40
C ASP A 124 -26.16 26.42 34.44
N GLU A 125 -26.64 25.68 35.45
CA GLU A 125 -25.82 24.89 36.37
C GLU A 125 -26.31 23.43 36.38
N ARG A 126 -25.38 22.49 36.52
CA ARG A 126 -25.67 21.05 36.44
C ARG A 126 -24.94 20.28 37.54
N PRO A 127 -25.60 19.32 38.22
CA PRO A 127 -24.89 18.40 39.10
C PRO A 127 -24.03 17.43 38.26
N PRO A 128 -23.13 16.65 38.89
CA PRO A 128 -22.25 15.71 38.18
C PRO A 128 -23.04 14.75 37.28
N ILE A 129 -22.52 14.50 36.07
CA ILE A 129 -23.10 13.54 35.13
C ILE A 129 -22.63 12.13 35.47
N ILE A 130 -23.58 11.23 35.67
CA ILE A 130 -23.36 9.82 35.97
C ILE A 130 -23.62 8.99 34.71
N TRP A 131 -22.56 8.38 34.19
CA TRP A 131 -22.60 7.39 33.12
C TRP A 131 -22.86 6.00 33.68
N ARG A 132 -23.77 5.27 33.04
CA ARG A 132 -24.08 3.89 33.37
C ARG A 132 -23.94 2.97 32.17
N ARG A 133 -23.54 1.73 32.43
CA ARG A 133 -23.55 0.61 31.49
C ARG A 133 -23.95 -0.66 32.22
N ASN A 134 -24.89 -1.42 31.67
CA ASN A 134 -25.41 -2.67 32.27
C ASN A 134 -25.85 -2.51 33.74
N GLY A 135 -26.41 -1.35 34.09
CA GLY A 135 -26.87 -1.04 35.46
C GLY A 135 -25.78 -0.55 36.43
N HIS A 136 -24.51 -0.57 36.04
CA HIS A 136 -23.39 -0.10 36.87
C HIS A 136 -23.02 1.35 36.54
N ALA A 137 -22.75 2.17 37.57
CA ALA A 137 -22.27 3.54 37.42
C ALA A 137 -20.76 3.54 37.15
N LEU A 138 -20.36 3.93 35.95
CA LEU A 138 -18.97 3.89 35.48
C LEU A 138 -18.08 4.87 36.25
N ASN A 139 -18.62 6.04 36.60
CA ASN A 139 -17.89 7.09 37.35
C ASN A 139 -17.40 6.63 38.74
N MET A 140 -17.98 5.54 39.29
CA MET A 140 -17.64 5.01 40.61
C MET A 140 -16.73 3.77 40.52
N LEU A 141 -16.36 3.37 39.30
CA LEU A 141 -15.52 2.20 39.04
C LEU A 141 -14.12 2.68 38.61
N GLU A 142 -13.08 2.08 39.18
CA GLU A 142 -11.71 2.25 38.71
C GLU A 142 -11.49 1.32 37.50
N LEU A 143 -11.82 1.80 36.31
CA LEU A 143 -11.61 1.09 35.05
C LEU A 143 -10.39 1.66 34.33
N GLU A 144 -9.42 0.81 33.97
CA GLU A 144 -8.20 1.25 33.27
C GLU A 144 -8.49 1.94 31.93
N ASP A 145 -9.52 1.48 31.20
CA ASP A 145 -9.84 1.94 29.84
C ASP A 145 -10.85 3.10 29.79
N ILE A 146 -11.51 3.43 30.91
CA ILE A 146 -12.57 4.45 31.02
C ILE A 146 -12.49 5.12 32.40
N ASN A 147 -11.52 6.04 32.56
CA ASN A 147 -11.29 6.78 33.81
C ASN A 147 -11.36 8.30 33.65
N ASP A 148 -11.60 8.80 32.45
CA ASP A 148 -11.64 10.22 32.13
C ASP A 148 -13.09 10.65 31.85
N PHE A 149 -13.61 11.43 32.80
CA PHE A 149 -14.94 12.02 32.77
C PHE A 149 -14.71 13.53 32.82
N GLY A 150 -14.55 14.15 31.64
CA GLY A 150 -14.10 15.54 31.53
C GLY A 150 -14.98 16.52 32.31
N ASP A 151 -14.49 17.74 32.51
CA ASP A 151 -15.18 18.79 33.29
C ASP A 151 -16.58 19.13 32.74
N ASP A 152 -16.86 18.80 31.48
CA ASP A 152 -18.15 18.96 30.81
C ASP A 152 -19.15 17.81 31.04
N GLY A 153 -18.73 16.74 31.72
CA GLY A 153 -19.50 15.54 31.99
C GLY A 153 -19.46 14.48 30.88
N SER A 154 -18.56 14.64 29.90
CA SER A 154 -18.40 13.69 28.79
C SER A 154 -17.59 12.45 29.18
N LEU A 155 -17.93 11.31 28.59
CA LEU A 155 -17.21 10.04 28.77
C LEU A 155 -16.12 9.88 27.71
N TYR A 156 -14.87 9.79 28.13
CA TYR A 156 -13.73 9.57 27.24
C TYR A 156 -13.28 8.10 27.28
N ILE A 157 -13.17 7.50 26.10
CA ILE A 157 -12.61 6.16 25.90
C ILE A 157 -11.35 6.34 25.08
N THR A 158 -10.19 6.17 25.71
CA THR A 158 -8.89 6.48 25.10
C THR A 158 -8.55 5.52 23.95
N LYS A 159 -8.92 4.25 24.09
CA LYS A 159 -8.68 3.20 23.08
C LYS A 159 -9.89 2.28 22.96
N VAL A 160 -10.66 2.44 21.89
CA VAL A 160 -11.88 1.66 21.64
C VAL A 160 -11.54 0.22 21.26
N THR A 161 -12.25 -0.73 21.86
CA THR A 161 -12.23 -2.15 21.51
C THR A 161 -13.67 -2.64 21.31
N THR A 162 -13.87 -3.83 20.75
CA THR A 162 -15.23 -4.40 20.57
C THR A 162 -15.95 -4.63 21.90
N THR A 163 -15.23 -4.75 23.04
CA THR A 163 -15.85 -4.88 24.37
C THR A 163 -16.48 -3.57 24.84
N HIS A 164 -16.18 -2.43 24.21
CA HIS A 164 -16.83 -1.15 24.47
C HIS A 164 -18.16 -1.01 23.72
N MET A 165 -18.46 -1.88 22.76
CA MET A 165 -19.72 -1.82 22.00
C MET A 165 -20.96 -1.96 22.92
N GLY A 166 -22.01 -1.21 22.61
CA GLY A 166 -23.32 -1.35 23.25
C GLY A 166 -23.88 -0.04 23.81
N ASN A 167 -24.89 -0.18 24.66
CA ASN A 167 -25.65 0.96 25.15
C ASN A 167 -25.07 1.50 26.46
N TYR A 168 -24.82 2.80 26.47
CA TYR A 168 -24.48 3.60 27.62
C TYR A 168 -25.65 4.53 27.93
N SER A 169 -25.76 4.99 29.17
CA SER A 169 -26.76 5.99 29.53
C SER A 169 -26.15 7.04 30.45
N CYS A 170 -26.40 8.31 30.19
CA CYS A 170 -26.04 9.39 31.09
C CYS A 170 -27.29 10.00 31.74
N HIS A 171 -27.15 10.40 33.00
CA HIS A 171 -28.12 11.19 33.75
C HIS A 171 -27.37 12.12 34.70
N ALA A 172 -28.01 13.19 35.13
CA ALA A 172 -27.45 14.05 36.18
C ALA A 172 -27.79 13.44 37.56
N ASP A 173 -26.89 13.58 38.54
CA ASP A 173 -27.07 13.01 39.89
C ASP A 173 -28.38 13.48 40.57
N GLY A 174 -29.22 12.52 40.97
CA GLY A 174 -30.60 12.72 41.47
C GLY A 174 -31.63 13.22 40.46
N TYR A 175 -31.35 13.13 39.16
CA TYR A 175 -32.29 13.35 38.05
C TYR A 175 -32.39 12.10 37.17
N GLU A 176 -32.56 10.92 37.78
CA GLU A 176 -32.54 9.60 37.11
C GLU A 176 -33.68 9.40 36.09
N GLN A 177 -34.67 10.29 36.07
CA GLN A 177 -35.75 10.27 35.07
C GLN A 177 -35.34 10.97 33.76
N LEU A 178 -34.31 11.83 33.79
CA LEU A 178 -33.80 12.55 32.63
C LEU A 178 -32.57 11.82 32.08
N VAL A 179 -32.82 10.79 31.26
CA VAL A 179 -31.78 9.88 30.77
C VAL A 179 -31.61 10.01 29.26
N GLN A 180 -30.36 10.16 28.83
CA GLN A 180 -29.97 9.96 27.44
C GLN A 180 -29.32 8.59 27.26
N THR A 181 -29.66 7.90 26.18
CA THR A 181 -29.05 6.63 25.78
C THR A 181 -28.08 6.85 24.63
N HIS A 182 -26.87 6.32 24.72
CA HIS A 182 -25.87 6.27 23.67
C HIS A 182 -25.65 4.84 23.18
N SER A 183 -25.81 4.60 21.89
CA SER A 183 -25.42 3.33 21.25
C SER A 183 -24.04 3.49 20.63
N LEU A 184 -23.00 2.95 21.28
CA LEU A 184 -21.64 2.91 20.74
C LEU A 184 -21.49 1.70 19.81
N GLN A 185 -21.26 1.97 18.54
CA GLN A 185 -20.93 0.99 17.51
C GLN A 185 -19.42 1.02 17.24
N VAL A 186 -18.83 -0.16 17.06
CA VAL A 186 -17.38 -0.29 16.83
C VAL A 186 -17.16 -0.99 15.50
N ASN A 187 -16.48 -0.28 14.59
CA ASN A 187 -16.08 -0.85 13.31
C ASN A 187 -14.70 -1.51 13.44
N VAL A 188 -14.56 -2.67 12.82
CA VAL A 188 -13.33 -3.47 12.79
C VAL A 188 -12.92 -3.61 11.33
N PRO A 189 -11.71 -3.15 10.94
CA PRO A 189 -11.24 -3.29 9.57
C PRO A 189 -11.12 -4.78 9.20
N PRO A 190 -11.22 -5.13 7.91
CA PRO A 190 -11.16 -6.51 7.47
C PRO A 190 -9.84 -7.17 7.85
N VAL A 191 -9.88 -8.46 8.18
CA VAL A 191 -8.73 -9.35 8.29
C VAL A 191 -9.00 -10.55 7.40
N ILE A 192 -8.16 -10.75 6.40
CA ILE A 192 -8.38 -11.74 5.35
C ILE A 192 -7.40 -12.91 5.44
N ARG A 193 -7.83 -14.08 4.97
CA ARG A 193 -7.02 -15.30 4.84
C ARG A 193 -7.46 -16.08 3.61
N VAL A 194 -6.53 -16.42 2.74
CA VAL A 194 -6.79 -17.32 1.62
C VAL A 194 -6.32 -18.75 1.90
N TYR A 195 -7.00 -19.73 1.29
CA TYR A 195 -6.61 -21.13 1.37
C TYR A 195 -6.96 -21.90 0.08
N PRO A 196 -6.01 -22.67 -0.49
CA PRO A 196 -4.60 -22.76 -0.08
C PRO A 196 -3.83 -21.48 -0.43
N GLU A 197 -2.74 -21.16 0.26
CA GLU A 197 -1.88 -20.01 -0.12
C GLU A 197 -1.18 -20.25 -1.46
N SER A 198 -0.83 -21.51 -1.75
CA SER A 198 -0.32 -21.96 -3.04
C SER A 198 -0.80 -23.38 -3.32
N GLN A 199 -1.14 -23.67 -4.57
CA GLN A 199 -1.45 -25.03 -5.02
C GLN A 199 -0.88 -25.32 -6.40
N ALA A 200 -0.35 -26.52 -6.54
CA ALA A 200 0.05 -27.09 -7.82
C ALA A 200 -1.03 -28.10 -8.29
N ARG A 201 -1.46 -28.01 -9.54
CA ARG A 201 -2.51 -28.85 -10.12
C ARG A 201 -2.10 -29.36 -11.50
N GLU A 202 -2.47 -30.57 -11.85
CA GLU A 202 -2.32 -31.05 -13.22
C GLU A 202 -3.42 -30.48 -14.13
N PRO A 203 -3.17 -30.31 -15.44
CA PRO A 203 -4.23 -29.97 -16.37
C PRO A 203 -5.37 -31.01 -16.32
N GLY A 204 -6.62 -30.58 -16.46
CA GLY A 204 -7.75 -31.49 -16.42
C GLY A 204 -8.40 -31.66 -15.05
N VAL A 205 -7.70 -31.31 -13.96
CA VAL A 205 -8.26 -31.46 -12.60
C VAL A 205 -8.92 -30.17 -12.12
N THR A 206 -9.63 -30.25 -11.00
CA THR A 206 -10.30 -29.10 -10.37
C THR A 206 -9.37 -28.37 -9.42
N ALA A 207 -9.42 -27.02 -9.44
CA ALA A 207 -8.82 -26.16 -8.41
C ALA A 207 -9.90 -25.39 -7.66
N SER A 208 -9.67 -25.17 -6.36
CA SER A 208 -10.52 -24.36 -5.49
C SER A 208 -9.61 -23.45 -4.66
N LEU A 209 -9.90 -22.16 -4.68
CA LEU A 209 -9.19 -21.11 -3.96
C LEU A 209 -10.23 -20.40 -3.11
N ARG A 210 -10.09 -20.51 -1.78
CA ARG A 210 -11.07 -19.99 -0.83
C ARG A 210 -10.51 -18.76 -0.13
N CYS A 211 -11.38 -17.84 0.18
CA CYS A 211 -11.07 -16.61 0.88
C CYS A 211 -12.03 -16.45 2.04
N TYR A 212 -11.45 -16.20 3.21
CA TYR A 212 -12.15 -15.95 4.44
C TYR A 212 -11.78 -14.56 4.93
N ALA A 213 -12.77 -13.75 5.26
CA ALA A 213 -12.56 -12.42 5.82
C ALA A 213 -13.44 -12.22 7.05
N GLU A 214 -12.86 -11.63 8.08
CA GLU A 214 -13.56 -11.17 9.28
C GLU A 214 -13.49 -9.65 9.36
N GLY A 215 -14.53 -9.01 9.86
CA GLY A 215 -14.58 -7.56 10.02
C GLY A 215 -15.95 -7.12 10.53
N ILE A 216 -16.06 -5.88 10.99
CA ILE A 216 -17.33 -5.30 11.42
C ILE A 216 -17.47 -3.93 10.77
N PRO A 217 -18.49 -3.69 9.92
CA PRO A 217 -19.44 -4.67 9.36
C PRO A 217 -18.77 -5.78 8.53
N ASP A 218 -19.52 -6.85 8.24
CA ASP A 218 -19.04 -7.99 7.44
C ASP A 218 -18.43 -7.51 6.10
N PRO A 219 -17.18 -7.88 5.78
CA PRO A 219 -16.52 -7.41 4.57
C PRO A 219 -17.14 -7.96 3.27
N GLN A 220 -17.20 -7.14 2.24
CA GLN A 220 -17.50 -7.57 0.88
C GLN A 220 -16.24 -8.12 0.21
N LEU A 221 -16.36 -9.29 -0.41
CA LEU A 221 -15.26 -9.97 -1.10
C LEU A 221 -15.29 -9.69 -2.60
N SER A 222 -14.11 -9.52 -3.18
CA SER A 222 -13.87 -9.48 -4.62
C SER A 222 -12.55 -10.18 -4.95
N TRP A 223 -12.36 -10.57 -6.21
CA TRP A 223 -11.18 -11.31 -6.64
C TRP A 223 -10.54 -10.69 -7.86
N LEU A 224 -9.20 -10.70 -7.88
CA LEU A 224 -8.38 -10.39 -9.04
C LEU A 224 -7.66 -11.66 -9.50
N LYS A 225 -7.51 -11.83 -10.82
CA LYS A 225 -6.57 -12.79 -11.41
C LYS A 225 -5.47 -11.99 -12.12
N ASN A 226 -4.22 -12.15 -11.68
CA ASN A 226 -3.04 -11.44 -12.19
C ASN A 226 -3.23 -9.91 -12.23
N GLY A 227 -3.82 -9.36 -11.17
CA GLY A 227 -4.08 -7.92 -11.01
C GLY A 227 -5.28 -7.37 -11.81
N MET A 228 -5.98 -8.21 -12.58
CA MET A 228 -7.20 -7.84 -13.31
C MET A 228 -8.44 -8.40 -12.62
N ASP A 229 -9.55 -7.66 -12.67
CA ASP A 229 -10.83 -8.11 -12.12
C ASP A 229 -11.24 -9.47 -12.72
N ILE A 230 -11.43 -10.47 -11.84
CA ILE A 230 -11.72 -11.84 -12.25
C ILE A 230 -13.06 -11.96 -12.97
N THR A 231 -13.98 -11.00 -12.78
CA THR A 231 -15.29 -10.99 -13.44
C THR A 231 -15.17 -10.98 -14.96
N THR A 232 -14.09 -10.39 -15.49
CA THR A 232 -13.77 -10.38 -16.92
C THR A 232 -13.30 -11.73 -17.47
N LYS A 233 -12.93 -12.66 -16.58
CA LYS A 233 -12.41 -14.00 -16.89
C LYS A 233 -13.38 -15.14 -16.53
N LEU A 234 -14.56 -14.81 -15.99
CA LEU A 234 -15.57 -15.81 -15.65
C LEU A 234 -16.05 -16.57 -16.88
N SER A 235 -16.19 -17.88 -16.73
CA SER A 235 -16.59 -18.79 -17.80
C SER A 235 -17.37 -19.98 -17.22
N LYS A 236 -17.74 -20.95 -18.06
CA LYS A 236 -18.31 -22.23 -17.56
C LYS A 236 -17.30 -23.03 -16.72
N GLN A 237 -16.00 -22.77 -16.90
CA GLN A 237 -14.91 -23.47 -16.22
C GLN A 237 -14.46 -22.72 -14.96
N LEU A 238 -14.32 -21.39 -15.02
CA LEU A 238 -13.88 -20.52 -13.93
C LEU A 238 -15.09 -19.77 -13.37
N THR A 239 -15.47 -20.07 -12.15
CA THR A 239 -16.67 -19.53 -11.49
C THR A 239 -16.37 -19.01 -10.09
N LEU A 240 -17.15 -18.02 -9.66
CA LEU A 240 -17.20 -17.62 -8.25
C LEU A 240 -18.32 -18.37 -7.55
N GLN A 241 -17.97 -19.10 -6.50
CA GLN A 241 -18.87 -19.88 -5.66
C GLN A 241 -18.93 -19.29 -4.26
N ALA A 242 -19.79 -19.85 -3.41
CA ALA A 242 -19.96 -19.45 -2.01
C ALA A 242 -20.06 -17.92 -1.81
N ASN A 243 -20.96 -17.29 -2.59
CA ASN A 243 -21.18 -15.84 -2.57
C ASN A 243 -19.92 -14.98 -2.81
N GLY A 244 -19.00 -15.45 -3.65
CA GLY A 244 -17.75 -14.75 -3.97
C GLY A 244 -16.58 -15.11 -3.07
N SER A 245 -16.75 -15.98 -2.07
CA SER A 245 -15.65 -16.42 -1.20
C SER A 245 -14.79 -17.55 -1.81
N GLU A 246 -15.20 -18.15 -2.93
CA GLU A 246 -14.44 -19.23 -3.56
C GLU A 246 -14.30 -19.01 -5.06
N VAL A 247 -13.06 -19.03 -5.57
CA VAL A 247 -12.79 -19.21 -6.99
C VAL A 247 -12.70 -20.72 -7.26
N HIS A 248 -13.59 -21.20 -8.12
CA HIS A 248 -13.67 -22.61 -8.50
C HIS A 248 -13.36 -22.78 -9.98
N ILE A 249 -12.42 -23.67 -10.28
CA ILE A 249 -11.96 -23.98 -11.64
C ILE A 249 -12.16 -25.48 -11.88
N SER A 250 -13.18 -25.86 -12.64
CA SER A 250 -13.59 -27.27 -12.77
C SER A 250 -12.65 -28.11 -13.63
N ASN A 251 -11.99 -27.50 -14.61
CA ASN A 251 -11.07 -28.13 -15.56
C ASN A 251 -9.88 -27.19 -15.78
N VAL A 252 -8.83 -27.33 -14.97
CA VAL A 252 -7.66 -26.45 -14.96
C VAL A 252 -6.88 -26.55 -16.27
N HIS A 253 -6.56 -25.40 -16.87
CA HIS A 253 -5.70 -25.23 -18.04
C HIS A 253 -4.45 -24.46 -17.65
N PHE A 254 -3.41 -24.49 -18.49
CA PHE A 254 -2.16 -23.79 -18.20
C PHE A 254 -2.34 -22.28 -18.00
N GLU A 255 -3.27 -21.65 -18.74
CA GLU A 255 -3.66 -20.24 -18.61
C GLU A 255 -4.33 -19.89 -17.27
N ASP A 256 -4.69 -20.89 -16.46
CA ASP A 256 -5.19 -20.69 -15.10
C ASP A 256 -4.08 -20.47 -14.08
N THR A 257 -2.82 -20.71 -14.47
CA THR A 257 -1.66 -20.33 -13.67
C THR A 257 -1.71 -18.84 -13.39
N GLY A 258 -1.47 -18.47 -12.14
CA GLY A 258 -1.50 -17.07 -11.76
C GLY A 258 -1.78 -16.85 -10.28
N ALA A 259 -1.72 -15.58 -9.90
CA ALA A 259 -2.08 -15.09 -8.58
C ALA A 259 -3.56 -14.70 -8.55
N TYR A 260 -4.29 -15.30 -7.62
CA TYR A 260 -5.68 -15.01 -7.33
C TYR A 260 -5.72 -14.21 -6.03
N THR A 261 -5.88 -12.89 -6.14
CA THR A 261 -5.95 -11.99 -4.99
C THR A 261 -7.39 -11.88 -4.53
N CYS A 262 -7.67 -12.21 -3.28
CA CYS A 262 -8.93 -11.87 -2.66
C CYS A 262 -8.81 -10.50 -1.98
N ILE A 263 -9.80 -9.64 -2.15
CA ILE A 263 -9.87 -8.32 -1.54
C ILE A 263 -11.14 -8.27 -0.68
N ALA A 264 -10.98 -7.95 0.59
CA ALA A 264 -12.05 -7.77 1.56
C ALA A 264 -12.19 -6.29 1.93
N ARG A 265 -13.40 -5.73 1.82
CA ARG A 265 -13.67 -4.32 2.08
C ARG A 265 -14.87 -4.09 2.98
N ASN A 266 -14.73 -3.23 3.97
CA ASN A 266 -15.84 -2.62 4.70
C ASN A 266 -15.62 -1.11 4.91
N GLU A 267 -16.46 -0.46 5.70
CA GLU A 267 -16.35 0.98 5.98
C GLU A 267 -15.17 1.37 6.91
N ALA A 268 -14.59 0.40 7.63
CA ALA A 268 -13.40 0.63 8.46
C ALA A 268 -12.08 0.43 7.71
N GLY A 269 -12.07 -0.28 6.57
CA GLY A 269 -10.85 -0.49 5.82
C GLY A 269 -10.95 -1.52 4.69
N VAL A 270 -9.78 -1.86 4.15
CA VAL A 270 -9.57 -2.85 3.10
C VAL A 270 -8.40 -3.73 3.51
N ASP A 271 -8.50 -5.02 3.23
CA ASP A 271 -7.41 -5.99 3.37
C ASP A 271 -7.39 -6.93 2.17
N GLU A 272 -6.21 -7.46 1.81
CA GLU A 272 -6.05 -8.38 0.68
C GLU A 272 -5.06 -9.52 0.98
N ASP A 273 -5.28 -10.69 0.38
CA ASP A 273 -4.37 -11.84 0.48
C ASP A 273 -4.43 -12.66 -0.81
N ILE A 274 -3.36 -13.39 -1.10
CA ILE A 274 -3.08 -13.96 -2.42
C ILE A 274 -2.98 -15.48 -2.35
N SER A 275 -3.71 -16.14 -3.26
CA SER A 275 -3.58 -17.57 -3.51
C SER A 275 -2.95 -17.83 -4.87
N SER A 276 -1.83 -18.54 -4.91
CA SER A 276 -1.12 -18.87 -6.15
C SER A 276 -1.56 -20.23 -6.69
N LEU A 277 -1.97 -20.29 -7.97
CA LEU A 277 -2.23 -21.54 -8.67
C LEU A 277 -1.10 -21.78 -9.68
N PHE A 278 -0.45 -22.93 -9.59
CA PHE A 278 0.53 -23.42 -10.55
C PHE A 278 0.00 -24.65 -11.25
N VAL A 279 0.12 -24.71 -12.59
CA VAL A 279 -0.30 -25.88 -13.35
C VAL A 279 0.92 -26.70 -13.76
N GLU A 280 1.05 -27.92 -13.25
CA GLU A 280 2.26 -28.75 -13.35
C GLU A 280 2.53 -29.29 -14.77
N ASP A 281 3.82 -29.38 -15.10
CA ASP A 281 4.37 -29.66 -16.44
C ASP A 281 4.60 -31.17 -16.73
N SER A 282 4.15 -32.07 -15.84
CA SER A 282 4.48 -33.52 -15.89
C SER A 282 4.08 -34.18 -17.23
N ALA A 283 3.01 -33.70 -17.86
CA ALA A 283 2.51 -34.18 -19.16
C ALA A 283 3.04 -33.41 -20.39
N ARG A 284 3.61 -32.20 -20.20
CA ARG A 284 4.03 -31.31 -21.30
C ARG A 284 5.32 -31.75 -21.97
N LYS A 285 6.24 -32.44 -21.27
CA LYS A 285 7.41 -33.09 -21.91
C LYS A 285 7.03 -34.05 -23.03
N THR A 286 5.86 -34.66 -22.94
CA THR A 286 5.39 -35.68 -23.89
C THR A 286 4.38 -35.12 -24.89
N LEU A 287 3.46 -34.23 -24.46
CA LEU A 287 2.41 -33.67 -25.32
C LEU A 287 2.82 -32.40 -26.09
N ALA A 288 3.72 -31.56 -25.56
CA ALA A 288 4.17 -30.36 -26.28
C ALA A 288 5.01 -30.72 -27.53
N ASN A 289 5.74 -31.84 -27.48
CA ASN A 289 6.46 -32.40 -28.63
C ASN A 289 5.51 -32.96 -29.72
N ILE A 290 4.25 -33.25 -29.38
CA ILE A 290 3.27 -33.88 -30.28
C ILE A 290 2.31 -32.82 -30.86
N LEU A 291 1.73 -31.95 -30.04
CA LEU A 291 0.69 -30.98 -30.46
C LEU A 291 1.24 -29.82 -31.31
N TRP A 292 2.52 -29.47 -31.18
CA TRP A 292 3.14 -28.43 -32.01
C TRP A 292 3.33 -28.82 -33.48
N ARG A 293 3.43 -30.13 -33.79
CA ARG A 293 3.59 -30.60 -35.17
C ARG A 293 2.31 -30.48 -36.00
N GLU A 294 1.14 -30.32 -35.38
CA GLU A 294 -0.14 -30.41 -36.09
C GLU A 294 -0.94 -29.10 -36.15
N GLU A 295 -0.86 -28.17 -35.17
CA GLU A 295 -1.79 -27.02 -35.12
C GLU A 295 -1.21 -25.62 -34.87
N GLY A 296 0.10 -25.46 -34.56
CA GLY A 296 0.75 -24.14 -34.53
C GLY A 296 0.15 -23.09 -33.58
N LEU A 297 -0.55 -23.51 -32.51
CA LEU A 297 -1.25 -22.64 -31.57
C LEU A 297 -0.74 -22.86 -30.15
N GLY A 298 -0.02 -21.87 -29.63
CA GLY A 298 0.35 -21.74 -28.21
C GLY A 298 1.60 -20.88 -28.05
N ILE A 299 1.44 -19.59 -27.78
CA ILE A 299 2.56 -18.70 -27.41
C ILE A 299 3.05 -19.15 -26.03
N GLY A 300 4.00 -20.09 -26.01
CA GLY A 300 4.62 -20.57 -24.77
C GLY A 300 5.58 -19.54 -24.18
N ASN A 301 6.08 -19.81 -22.97
CA ASN A 301 7.15 -19.03 -22.35
C ASN A 301 8.40 -19.05 -23.26
N MET A 302 8.75 -17.91 -23.85
CA MET A 302 9.89 -17.73 -24.76
C MET A 302 10.82 -16.62 -24.27
N PHE A 303 12.10 -16.80 -24.52
CA PHE A 303 13.10 -15.75 -24.40
C PHE A 303 13.46 -15.22 -25.78
N TYR A 304 13.36 -13.91 -25.97
CA TYR A 304 13.89 -13.20 -27.11
C TYR A 304 15.21 -12.60 -26.72
N VAL A 305 16.27 -13.00 -27.42
CA VAL A 305 17.60 -12.50 -27.14
C VAL A 305 18.18 -11.87 -28.39
N PHE A 306 18.67 -10.65 -28.20
CA PHE A 306 19.13 -9.78 -29.25
C PHE A 306 20.66 -9.86 -29.32
N TYR A 307 21.15 -10.35 -30.46
CA TYR A 307 22.55 -10.66 -30.71
C TYR A 307 23.08 -9.84 -31.88
N GLU A 308 24.40 -9.81 -32.04
CA GLU A 308 25.04 -9.18 -33.21
C GLU A 308 24.61 -9.83 -34.53
N ASP A 309 24.22 -11.11 -34.50
CA ASP A 309 23.76 -11.87 -35.66
C ASP A 309 22.23 -11.92 -35.80
N GLY A 310 21.49 -11.02 -35.14
CA GLY A 310 20.03 -10.89 -35.25
C GLY A 310 19.28 -11.16 -33.96
N ILE A 311 18.10 -11.75 -34.03
CA ILE A 311 17.25 -12.02 -32.85
C ILE A 311 16.94 -13.51 -32.80
N LYS A 312 17.27 -14.15 -31.68
CA LYS A 312 17.01 -15.58 -31.46
C LYS A 312 15.89 -15.73 -30.43
N VAL A 313 14.92 -16.57 -30.76
CA VAL A 313 13.78 -16.92 -29.92
C VAL A 313 14.01 -18.31 -29.35
N ILE A 314 14.04 -18.41 -28.03
CA ILE A 314 14.54 -19.58 -27.30
C ILE A 314 13.45 -20.05 -26.35
N GLN A 315 13.13 -21.34 -26.42
CA GLN A 315 12.21 -21.94 -25.46
C GLN A 315 13.02 -22.52 -24.30
N PRO A 316 12.74 -22.16 -23.04
CA PRO A 316 13.47 -22.65 -21.88
C PRO A 316 13.26 -24.15 -21.62
N VAL A 317 12.18 -24.75 -22.14
CA VAL A 317 11.91 -26.19 -21.96
C VAL A 317 12.70 -27.04 -22.97
N ALA A 318 12.70 -26.64 -24.24
CA ALA A 318 13.44 -27.35 -25.29
C ALA A 318 14.92 -26.99 -25.32
N CYS A 319 15.27 -25.79 -24.86
CA CYS A 319 16.62 -25.24 -24.87
C CYS A 319 17.26 -25.23 -26.26
N GLU A 320 16.43 -24.96 -27.27
CA GLU A 320 16.82 -24.85 -28.67
C GLU A 320 16.31 -23.53 -29.25
N ILE A 321 17.05 -23.00 -30.23
CA ILE A 321 16.64 -21.83 -31.00
C ILE A 321 15.43 -22.22 -31.84
N GLN A 322 14.26 -21.69 -31.49
CA GLN A 322 13.00 -21.94 -32.22
C GLN A 322 12.91 -21.08 -33.47
N ARG A 323 13.40 -19.84 -33.39
CA ARG A 323 13.41 -18.91 -34.53
C ARG A 323 14.63 -18.00 -34.46
N HIS A 324 15.25 -17.78 -35.60
CA HIS A 324 16.34 -16.83 -35.76
C HIS A 324 15.97 -15.79 -36.82
N ILE A 325 15.57 -14.59 -36.38
CA ILE A 325 15.35 -13.44 -37.25
C ILE A 325 16.73 -12.92 -37.65
N LYS A 326 17.07 -13.06 -38.93
CA LYS A 326 18.40 -12.73 -39.43
C LYS A 326 18.57 -11.22 -39.61
N PRO A 327 19.81 -10.68 -39.58
CA PRO A 327 20.06 -9.25 -39.79
C PRO A 327 19.51 -8.74 -41.13
N SER A 328 19.56 -9.59 -42.17
CA SER A 328 19.11 -9.30 -43.54
C SER A 328 17.62 -9.58 -43.80
N GLU A 329 16.87 -10.00 -42.77
CA GLU A 329 15.44 -10.19 -42.93
C GLU A 329 14.75 -8.84 -43.13
N LYS A 330 13.83 -8.75 -44.10
CA LYS A 330 13.10 -7.52 -44.39
C LYS A 330 11.87 -7.39 -43.50
N LEU A 331 11.60 -6.16 -43.11
CA LEU A 331 10.43 -5.77 -42.35
C LEU A 331 9.15 -5.96 -43.18
N LEU A 332 8.06 -6.39 -42.52
CA LEU A 332 6.80 -6.62 -43.22
C LEU A 332 6.28 -5.32 -43.87
N GLY A 333 6.09 -5.36 -45.19
CA GLY A 333 5.57 -4.21 -45.94
C GLY A 333 6.59 -3.07 -46.17
N LEU A 334 7.84 -3.23 -45.74
CA LEU A 334 8.92 -2.25 -45.90
C LEU A 334 10.11 -2.89 -46.66
N GLN A 335 10.88 -2.09 -47.39
CA GLN A 335 12.13 -2.57 -48.03
C GLN A 335 13.34 -2.51 -47.08
N GLU A 336 13.10 -2.21 -45.81
CA GLU A 336 14.10 -2.02 -44.78
C GLU A 336 14.47 -3.36 -44.11
N GLU A 337 15.75 -3.54 -43.79
CA GLU A 337 16.27 -4.75 -43.14
C GLU A 337 16.31 -4.58 -41.61
N VAL A 338 16.28 -5.71 -40.89
CA VAL A 338 16.38 -5.75 -39.42
C VAL A 338 17.65 -5.06 -38.93
N CYS A 339 18.79 -5.24 -39.61
CA CYS A 339 20.04 -4.54 -39.33
C CYS A 339 20.75 -4.25 -40.65
N PRO A 340 20.52 -3.12 -41.34
CA PRO A 340 21.16 -2.83 -42.62
C PRO A 340 22.69 -2.79 -42.53
N LEU A 341 23.37 -3.14 -43.63
CA LEU A 341 24.83 -2.98 -43.73
C LEU A 341 25.20 -1.49 -43.66
N VAL A 342 26.12 -1.13 -42.77
CA VAL A 342 26.62 0.24 -42.65
C VAL A 342 27.69 0.48 -43.72
N ASP A 343 27.67 1.65 -44.36
CA ASP A 343 28.63 2.02 -45.42
C ASP A 343 30.08 1.90 -44.91
N GLY A 344 30.87 1.07 -45.61
CA GLY A 344 32.28 0.82 -45.28
C GLY A 344 32.54 -0.40 -44.38
N GLU A 345 31.49 -1.02 -43.84
CA GLU A 345 31.62 -2.32 -43.16
C GLU A 345 31.42 -3.49 -44.14
N THR A 346 32.18 -4.57 -43.93
CA THR A 346 32.12 -5.78 -44.76
C THR A 346 31.09 -6.79 -44.25
N GLU A 347 30.61 -6.63 -43.02
CA GLU A 347 29.71 -7.56 -42.34
C GLU A 347 28.50 -6.82 -41.79
N GLN A 348 27.33 -7.43 -41.97
CA GLN A 348 26.07 -6.91 -41.47
C GLN A 348 25.89 -7.35 -40.01
N LYS A 349 26.02 -6.41 -39.06
CA LYS A 349 25.90 -6.67 -37.62
C LYS A 349 24.82 -5.82 -36.98
N CYS A 350 24.13 -6.41 -36.03
CA CYS A 350 23.17 -5.71 -35.20
C CYS A 350 23.85 -5.15 -33.95
N LEU A 351 23.53 -3.91 -33.58
CA LEU A 351 23.85 -3.39 -32.25
C LEU A 351 22.53 -3.11 -31.52
N TRP A 352 22.40 -3.67 -30.33
CA TRP A 352 21.23 -3.53 -29.46
C TRP A 352 21.66 -2.99 -28.09
N THR A 353 20.80 -2.18 -27.47
CA THR A 353 21.10 -1.59 -26.14
C THR A 353 20.05 -1.89 -25.09
N SER A 354 18.78 -1.93 -25.46
CA SER A 354 17.68 -2.16 -24.52
C SER A 354 16.48 -2.75 -25.26
N ALA A 355 15.69 -3.57 -24.57
CA ALA A 355 14.43 -4.05 -25.09
C ALA A 355 13.41 -4.28 -23.97
N VAL A 356 12.13 -4.15 -24.29
CA VAL A 356 11.01 -4.32 -23.35
C VAL A 356 9.88 -5.12 -23.99
N ASN A 357 9.26 -6.00 -23.19
CA ASN A 357 8.03 -6.70 -23.53
C ASN A 357 6.82 -5.78 -23.27
N VAL A 358 5.99 -5.58 -24.29
CA VAL A 358 4.78 -4.77 -24.27
C VAL A 358 3.55 -5.67 -24.42
N LYS A 359 2.86 -5.89 -23.28
CA LYS A 359 1.64 -6.72 -23.11
C LYS A 359 1.69 -8.08 -23.81
N ASP A 360 2.87 -8.72 -23.82
CA ASP A 360 3.07 -10.04 -24.44
C ASP A 360 2.70 -10.09 -25.93
N LYS A 361 2.64 -8.90 -26.56
CA LYS A 361 2.24 -8.72 -27.96
C LYS A 361 3.39 -8.22 -28.82
N PHE A 362 4.12 -7.23 -28.32
CA PHE A 362 5.26 -6.65 -29.01
C PHE A 362 6.50 -6.64 -28.13
N ILE A 363 7.66 -6.75 -28.76
CA ILE A 363 8.93 -6.40 -28.15
C ILE A 363 9.48 -5.17 -28.85
N TYR A 364 9.82 -4.18 -28.05
CA TYR A 364 10.45 -2.94 -28.51
C TYR A 364 11.94 -3.05 -28.22
N ALA A 365 12.80 -2.88 -29.22
CA ALA A 365 14.25 -3.01 -29.06
C ALA A 365 15.00 -1.87 -29.75
N THR A 366 15.94 -1.24 -29.04
CA THR A 366 16.69 -0.07 -29.54
C THR A 366 17.87 -0.47 -30.41
N GLN A 367 18.06 0.25 -31.52
CA GLN A 367 19.22 0.14 -32.40
C GLN A 367 19.97 1.49 -32.42
N PRO A 368 20.93 1.71 -31.50
CA PRO A 368 21.54 3.02 -31.28
C PRO A 368 22.20 3.62 -32.52
N LEU A 369 22.92 2.83 -33.33
CA LEU A 369 23.62 3.32 -34.52
C LEU A 369 22.67 3.72 -35.66
N LEU A 370 21.45 3.19 -35.64
CA LEU A 370 20.43 3.46 -36.63
C LEU A 370 19.44 4.54 -36.15
N ASN A 371 19.59 5.05 -34.93
CA ASN A 371 18.72 6.05 -34.31
C ASN A 371 17.23 5.66 -34.43
N ARG A 372 16.94 4.38 -34.17
CA ARG A 372 15.59 3.84 -34.28
C ARG A 372 15.34 2.78 -33.23
N LEU A 373 14.07 2.44 -33.10
CA LEU A 373 13.54 1.32 -32.35
C LEU A 373 12.91 0.33 -33.33
N LEU A 374 13.18 -0.96 -33.12
CA LEU A 374 12.60 -2.07 -33.86
C LEU A 374 11.46 -2.70 -33.05
N ILE A 375 10.33 -2.95 -33.70
CA ILE A 375 9.18 -3.62 -33.10
C ILE A 375 9.08 -5.03 -33.66
N VAL A 376 9.12 -6.00 -32.76
CA VAL A 376 8.97 -7.43 -33.04
C VAL A 376 7.61 -7.88 -32.54
N ASP A 377 6.80 -8.42 -33.44
CA ASP A 377 5.54 -9.04 -33.09
C ASP A 377 5.79 -10.45 -32.54
N ILE A 378 5.34 -10.67 -31.31
CA ILE A 378 5.59 -11.91 -30.56
C ILE A 378 4.87 -13.08 -31.23
N GLN A 379 3.61 -12.88 -31.62
CA GLN A 379 2.75 -13.94 -32.15
C GLN A 379 3.31 -14.47 -33.48
N SER A 380 3.70 -13.58 -34.38
CA SER A 380 4.24 -13.94 -35.70
C SER A 380 5.75 -14.19 -35.70
N GLN A 381 6.45 -13.86 -34.60
CA GLN A 381 7.91 -13.92 -34.44
C GLN A 381 8.66 -13.21 -35.57
N LYS A 382 8.17 -12.02 -35.95
CA LYS A 382 8.71 -11.21 -37.04
C LYS A 382 8.93 -9.78 -36.58
N ALA A 383 9.95 -9.14 -37.14
CA ALA A 383 10.06 -7.69 -37.06
C ALA A 383 8.99 -7.08 -37.99
N VAL A 384 8.18 -6.17 -37.45
CA VAL A 384 6.98 -5.66 -38.13
C VAL A 384 7.02 -4.16 -38.39
N GLN A 385 7.76 -3.39 -37.60
CA GLN A 385 7.81 -1.94 -37.73
C GLN A 385 9.14 -1.38 -37.20
N THR A 386 9.55 -0.23 -37.74
CA THR A 386 10.57 0.66 -37.18
C THR A 386 9.95 1.97 -36.71
N VAL A 387 10.44 2.49 -35.59
CA VAL A 387 10.07 3.81 -35.05
C VAL A 387 11.33 4.66 -35.00
N THR A 388 11.32 5.80 -35.68
CA THR A 388 12.43 6.75 -35.63
C THR A 388 12.54 7.38 -34.24
N THR A 389 13.76 7.51 -33.75
CA THR A 389 14.05 8.09 -32.44
C THR A 389 15.08 9.20 -32.57
N ASP A 390 15.31 9.89 -31.46
CA ASP A 390 16.49 10.73 -31.34
C ASP A 390 17.78 9.91 -31.41
N ARG A 391 18.91 10.62 -31.53
CA ARG A 391 20.20 9.98 -31.74
C ARG A 391 20.63 9.17 -30.51
N VAL A 392 21.14 7.97 -30.78
CA VAL A 392 21.68 7.04 -29.77
C VAL A 392 20.65 6.67 -28.67
N PRO A 393 19.57 5.94 -29.01
CA PRO A 393 18.66 5.35 -28.03
C PRO A 393 19.35 4.28 -27.16
N VAL A 394 19.19 4.36 -25.84
CA VAL A 394 19.95 3.49 -24.91
C VAL A 394 19.15 2.77 -23.85
N LYS A 395 17.99 3.30 -23.43
CA LYS A 395 17.20 2.71 -22.36
C LYS A 395 15.72 2.78 -22.70
N LEU A 396 15.05 1.64 -22.58
CA LEU A 396 13.61 1.51 -22.67
C LEU A 396 13.02 1.13 -21.32
N LEU A 397 11.83 1.63 -21.04
CA LEU A 397 10.99 1.17 -19.95
C LEU A 397 9.55 1.13 -20.43
N TYR A 398 8.87 0.00 -20.22
CA TYR A 398 7.45 -0.12 -20.51
C TYR A 398 6.63 0.20 -19.27
N ASP A 399 5.91 1.32 -19.31
CA ASP A 399 4.91 1.69 -18.33
C ASP A 399 3.60 1.00 -18.67
N LYS A 400 3.31 -0.09 -17.93
CA LYS A 400 2.10 -0.89 -18.17
C LYS A 400 0.82 -0.14 -17.78
N SER A 401 0.89 0.83 -16.85
CA SER A 401 -0.30 1.52 -16.35
C SER A 401 -0.90 2.46 -17.38
N HIS A 402 -0.06 3.08 -18.22
CA HIS A 402 -0.49 3.99 -19.27
C HIS A 402 -0.35 3.40 -20.68
N ASP A 403 0.13 2.16 -20.81
CA ASP A 403 0.46 1.52 -22.09
C ASP A 403 1.44 2.37 -22.91
N GLN A 404 2.54 2.79 -22.27
CA GLN A 404 3.55 3.68 -22.84
C GLN A 404 4.93 3.04 -22.81
N VAL A 405 5.73 3.26 -23.85
CA VAL A 405 7.18 2.93 -23.85
C VAL A 405 7.97 4.22 -23.76
N TRP A 406 8.70 4.36 -22.66
CA TRP A 406 9.60 5.49 -22.39
C TRP A 406 10.99 5.16 -22.90
N LEU A 407 11.58 6.10 -23.64
CA LEU A 407 12.86 5.97 -24.30
C LEU A 407 13.78 7.13 -23.91
N LEU A 408 14.94 6.78 -23.35
CA LEU A 408 16.04 7.72 -23.15
C LEU A 408 17.05 7.60 -24.30
N SER A 409 17.33 8.75 -24.92
CA SER A 409 18.33 8.91 -25.97
C SER A 409 19.47 9.79 -25.47
N TRP A 410 20.72 9.41 -25.76
CA TRP A 410 21.90 10.14 -25.29
C TRP A 410 22.29 11.33 -26.19
N GLY A 411 21.73 11.42 -27.39
CA GLY A 411 22.08 12.41 -28.40
C GLY A 411 23.38 12.08 -29.14
N ASP A 412 24.45 11.77 -28.41
CA ASP A 412 25.69 11.20 -28.94
C ASP A 412 26.39 10.25 -27.94
N LEU A 413 27.54 9.70 -28.33
CA LEU A 413 28.32 8.78 -27.48
C LEU A 413 28.94 9.46 -26.24
N GLU A 414 29.07 10.80 -26.26
CA GLU A 414 29.52 11.60 -25.10
C GLU A 414 28.36 11.98 -24.17
N LYS A 415 27.14 11.53 -24.49
CA LYS A 415 25.88 11.84 -23.82
C LYS A 415 25.55 13.33 -23.85
N ASN A 416 25.81 13.98 -24.98
CA ASN A 416 25.46 15.37 -25.18
C ASN A 416 24.02 15.51 -25.68
N PHE A 417 23.27 16.43 -25.08
CA PHE A 417 21.86 16.71 -25.43
C PHE A 417 20.95 15.48 -25.27
N PRO A 418 20.94 14.82 -24.10
CA PRO A 418 20.04 13.70 -23.88
C PRO A 418 18.57 14.14 -23.99
N THR A 419 17.73 13.28 -24.53
CA THR A 419 16.30 13.53 -24.68
C THR A 419 15.48 12.36 -24.17
N LEU A 420 14.29 12.68 -23.68
CA LEU A 420 13.32 11.70 -23.22
C LEU A 420 12.12 11.72 -24.18
N GLN A 421 11.80 10.55 -24.71
CA GLN A 421 10.75 10.32 -25.69
C GLN A 421 9.76 9.28 -25.16
N VAL A 422 8.50 9.38 -25.55
CA VAL A 422 7.42 8.46 -25.16
C VAL A 422 6.68 7.98 -26.39
N ILE A 423 6.43 6.68 -26.45
CA ILE A 423 5.52 6.05 -27.42
C ILE A 423 4.24 5.72 -26.67
N SER A 424 3.13 6.35 -27.04
CA SER A 424 1.81 6.10 -26.45
C SER A 424 1.07 4.98 -27.18
N GLN A 425 0.12 4.33 -26.48
CA GLN A 425 -0.67 3.22 -27.01
C GLN A 425 0.21 2.10 -27.60
N ALA A 426 1.28 1.75 -26.88
CA ALA A 426 2.34 0.86 -27.36
C ALA A 426 1.81 -0.56 -27.69
N SER A 427 0.75 -1.02 -27.02
CA SER A 427 0.12 -2.30 -27.36
C SER A 427 -0.85 -2.22 -28.56
N GLY A 428 -1.18 -1.01 -29.03
CA GLY A 428 -2.10 -0.76 -30.13
C GLY A 428 -1.59 -1.27 -31.48
N SER A 429 -2.49 -1.51 -32.43
CA SER A 429 -2.16 -1.96 -33.80
C SER A 429 -1.92 -0.81 -34.79
N MET A 430 -1.88 0.43 -34.31
CA MET A 430 -1.64 1.61 -35.14
C MET A 430 -0.14 1.87 -35.30
N SER A 431 0.25 2.68 -36.29
CA SER A 431 1.65 3.05 -36.49
C SER A 431 2.19 3.82 -35.29
N HIS A 432 3.14 3.22 -34.59
CA HIS A 432 3.78 3.86 -33.45
C HIS A 432 4.74 4.98 -33.86
N HIS A 433 4.80 6.01 -33.04
CA HIS A 433 5.71 7.16 -33.17
C HIS A 433 6.12 7.65 -31.79
N SER A 434 7.27 8.32 -31.72
CA SER A 434 7.79 8.91 -30.49
C SER A 434 7.34 10.38 -30.37
N ILE A 435 7.09 10.81 -29.13
CA ILE A 435 6.77 12.20 -28.78
C ILE A 435 7.72 12.61 -27.66
N HIS A 436 8.24 13.84 -27.71
CA HIS A 436 9.06 14.37 -26.63
C HIS A 436 8.24 14.66 -25.38
N THR A 437 8.84 14.43 -24.22
CA THR A 437 8.32 14.97 -22.96
C THR A 437 8.32 16.50 -23.02
N HIS A 438 7.45 17.12 -22.22
CA HIS A 438 7.39 18.58 -22.16
C HIS A 438 8.70 19.15 -21.60
N PRO A 439 9.31 20.17 -22.26
CA PRO A 439 10.58 20.72 -21.82
C PRO A 439 10.45 21.52 -20.52
N VAL A 440 11.47 21.48 -19.65
CA VAL A 440 11.56 22.37 -18.49
C VAL A 440 12.05 23.76 -18.93
N GLY A 441 11.14 24.73 -18.94
CA GLY A 441 11.43 26.10 -19.35
C GLY A 441 11.68 26.21 -20.87
N HIS A 442 12.92 26.53 -21.28
CA HIS A 442 13.29 26.75 -22.69
C HIS A 442 14.35 25.78 -23.23
N ARG A 443 14.67 24.70 -22.51
CA ARG A 443 15.72 23.74 -22.89
C ARG A 443 15.21 22.31 -22.72
N PHE A 444 15.63 21.42 -23.62
CA PHE A 444 15.50 19.99 -23.40
C PHE A 444 16.52 19.56 -22.33
N ASP A 445 16.06 18.74 -21.38
CA ASP A 445 16.74 18.45 -20.12
C ASP A 445 18.06 17.68 -20.27
N ARG A 446 18.93 17.76 -19.25
CA ARG A 446 20.17 16.99 -19.18
C ARG A 446 19.93 15.63 -18.51
N VAL A 447 18.95 14.87 -19.02
CA VAL A 447 18.54 13.59 -18.46
C VAL A 447 19.70 12.59 -18.48
N GLU A 448 20.13 12.14 -17.30
CA GLU A 448 21.12 11.06 -17.16
C GLU A 448 20.41 9.71 -17.05
N ASP A 449 19.29 9.66 -16.32
CA ASP A 449 18.47 8.47 -16.19
C ASP A 449 17.02 8.83 -15.82
N PHE A 450 16.11 7.86 -15.93
CA PHE A 450 14.74 7.97 -15.45
C PHE A 450 14.29 6.67 -14.78
N PHE A 451 13.33 6.80 -13.87
CA PHE A 451 12.77 5.71 -13.08
C PHE A 451 11.25 5.84 -13.05
N ILE A 452 10.58 4.75 -13.36
CA ILE A 452 9.14 4.60 -13.19
C ILE A 452 8.94 3.40 -12.27
N PRO A 453 8.24 3.56 -11.13
CA PRO A 453 7.90 2.44 -10.26
C PRO A 453 7.29 1.28 -11.05
N LEU A 454 7.74 0.06 -10.76
CA LEU A 454 7.17 -1.12 -11.40
C LEU A 454 5.74 -1.31 -10.89
N VAL A 455 4.81 -1.49 -11.84
CA VAL A 455 3.46 -1.99 -11.53
C VAL A 455 3.49 -3.50 -11.32
N GLY A 456 2.66 -3.97 -10.41
CA GLY A 456 2.53 -5.36 -10.02
C GLY A 456 1.10 -5.70 -9.63
N LEU A 457 0.93 -6.69 -8.77
CA LEU A 457 -0.40 -7.06 -8.27
C LEU A 457 -1.02 -5.97 -7.39
N THR A 458 -0.21 -5.38 -6.51
CA THR A 458 -0.64 -4.40 -5.51
C THR A 458 -0.72 -2.98 -6.07
N ILE A 459 0.16 -2.65 -7.01
CA ILE A 459 0.19 -1.35 -7.70
C ILE A 459 -0.21 -1.57 -9.15
N ASN A 460 -1.48 -1.37 -9.48
CA ASN A 460 -1.98 -1.51 -10.85
C ASN A 460 -1.87 -0.21 -11.66
N HIS A 461 -1.63 0.92 -11.00
CA HIS A 461 -1.49 2.23 -11.63
C HIS A 461 -0.44 3.08 -10.91
N VAL A 462 0.47 3.69 -11.66
CA VAL A 462 1.54 4.55 -11.13
C VAL A 462 1.39 5.91 -11.78
N ARG A 463 1.10 6.94 -10.99
CA ARG A 463 0.89 8.30 -11.54
C ARG A 463 2.19 9.04 -11.86
N PHE A 464 3.25 8.79 -11.11
CA PHE A 464 4.45 9.60 -11.14
C PHE A 464 5.72 8.79 -11.39
N GLY A 465 6.60 9.32 -12.24
CA GLY A 465 7.98 8.87 -12.40
C GLY A 465 8.97 9.87 -11.79
N ILE A 466 10.24 9.48 -11.78
CA ILE A 466 11.36 10.30 -11.32
C ILE A 466 12.41 10.38 -12.42
N ILE A 467 12.86 11.58 -12.73
CA ILE A 467 13.93 11.86 -13.69
C ILE A 467 15.17 12.31 -12.93
N LEU A 468 16.32 11.75 -13.32
CA LEU A 468 17.64 12.07 -12.80
C LEU A 468 18.39 12.93 -13.83
N HIS A 469 18.84 14.10 -13.41
CA HIS A 469 19.65 14.97 -14.26
C HIS A 469 21.14 14.83 -13.98
N LYS A 470 21.94 14.98 -15.04
CA LYS A 470 23.39 14.85 -15.00
C LYS A 470 24.00 15.89 -14.06
N ASN A 471 24.67 15.40 -13.02
CA ASN A 471 25.38 16.18 -12.01
C ASN A 471 24.49 17.16 -11.22
N GLU A 472 23.20 16.85 -11.07
CA GLU A 472 22.27 17.63 -10.27
C GLU A 472 21.99 16.91 -8.94
N GLN A 473 21.93 17.66 -7.83
CA GLN A 473 21.61 17.13 -6.51
C GLN A 473 20.10 17.19 -6.25
N ALA A 474 19.32 16.61 -7.16
CA ALA A 474 17.87 16.70 -7.09
C ALA A 474 17.18 15.57 -7.85
N LEU A 475 15.94 15.27 -7.45
CA LEU A 475 15.04 14.38 -8.18
C LEU A 475 13.91 15.20 -8.82
N HIS A 476 13.63 14.92 -10.10
CA HIS A 476 12.59 15.62 -10.83
C HIS A 476 11.38 14.70 -11.02
N LYS A 477 10.28 14.99 -10.31
CA LYS A 477 9.03 14.24 -10.39
C LYS A 477 8.30 14.62 -11.68
N ILE A 478 7.89 13.61 -12.46
CA ILE A 478 7.14 13.76 -13.71
C ILE A 478 5.79 13.06 -13.60
N ASP A 479 4.73 13.69 -14.10
CA ASP A 479 3.42 13.07 -14.26
C ASP A 479 3.43 12.25 -15.56
N LEU A 480 3.13 10.95 -15.45
CA LEU A 480 3.25 10.00 -16.55
C LEU A 480 2.07 10.10 -17.55
N GLU A 481 0.93 10.63 -17.10
CA GLU A 481 -0.24 10.83 -17.96
C GLU A 481 -0.03 12.05 -18.86
N THR A 482 0.42 13.17 -18.27
CA THR A 482 0.61 14.42 -19.01
C THR A 482 2.00 14.57 -19.60
N THR A 483 2.97 13.74 -19.18
CA THR A 483 4.40 13.84 -19.53
C THR A 483 5.04 15.19 -19.15
N THR A 484 4.55 15.81 -18.06
CA THR A 484 5.01 17.13 -17.59
C THR A 484 5.70 17.03 -16.23
N TYR A 485 6.75 17.83 -16.06
CA TYR A 485 7.44 17.98 -14.78
C TYR A 485 6.51 18.61 -13.74
N VAL A 486 6.47 18.00 -12.55
CA VAL A 486 5.56 18.36 -11.46
C VAL A 486 6.31 19.09 -10.34
N LYS A 487 7.44 18.51 -9.91
CA LYS A 487 8.16 18.98 -8.71
C LYS A 487 9.63 18.63 -8.77
N ASN A 488 10.45 19.49 -8.19
CA ASN A 488 11.87 19.25 -7.96
C ASN A 488 12.11 19.00 -6.46
N ILE A 489 12.68 17.85 -6.12
CA ILE A 489 13.02 17.42 -4.76
C ILE A 489 14.52 17.63 -4.56
N SER A 490 14.89 18.65 -3.80
CA SER A 490 16.30 18.98 -3.54
C SER A 490 16.96 17.98 -2.61
N LEU A 491 18.13 17.47 -3.00
CA LEU A 491 19.00 16.61 -2.20
C LEU A 491 20.29 17.33 -1.76
N GLN A 492 20.37 18.65 -1.97
CA GLN A 492 21.57 19.44 -1.75
C GLN A 492 22.07 19.39 -0.29
N GLN A 493 21.15 19.33 0.68
CA GLN A 493 21.50 19.23 2.11
C GLN A 493 22.30 17.95 2.44
N TYR A 494 22.16 16.91 1.63
CA TYR A 494 22.82 15.62 1.80
C TYR A 494 23.99 15.43 0.83
N ASP A 495 24.28 16.43 -0.01
CA ASP A 495 25.33 16.41 -1.03
C ASP A 495 25.25 15.12 -1.87
N CYS A 496 24.01 14.75 -2.24
CA CYS A 496 23.70 13.52 -2.94
C CYS A 496 23.38 13.82 -4.41
N ILE A 497 24.22 13.32 -5.31
CA ILE A 497 23.88 13.21 -6.73
C ILE A 497 23.29 11.81 -6.93
N PRO A 498 21.99 11.68 -7.23
CA PRO A 498 21.33 10.39 -7.34
C PRO A 498 21.87 9.58 -8.52
N GLN A 499 22.10 8.28 -8.31
CA GLN A 499 22.62 7.35 -9.32
C GLN A 499 21.60 6.27 -9.69
N SER A 500 20.84 5.79 -8.71
CA SER A 500 19.83 4.75 -8.88
C SER A 500 18.84 4.83 -7.74
N LEU A 501 17.62 4.37 -7.96
CA LEU A 501 16.60 4.35 -6.93
C LEU A 501 15.71 3.12 -7.05
N ALA A 502 15.08 2.78 -5.94
CA ALA A 502 14.02 1.78 -5.85
C ALA A 502 12.85 2.35 -5.05
N TYR A 503 11.66 1.79 -5.26
CA TYR A 503 10.43 2.26 -4.63
C TYR A 503 9.69 1.10 -3.97
N THR A 504 9.21 1.31 -2.76
CA THR A 504 8.25 0.41 -2.10
C THR A 504 6.92 1.14 -1.90
N HIS A 505 5.82 0.46 -2.21
CA HIS A 505 4.48 0.99 -1.89
C HIS A 505 4.16 0.88 -0.40
N LEU A 506 4.83 0.01 0.34
CA LEU A 506 4.66 -0.13 1.78
C LEU A 506 5.30 1.08 2.48
N GLY A 507 4.46 2.04 2.83
CA GLY A 507 4.87 3.36 3.32
C GLY A 507 5.22 4.37 2.23
N GLY A 508 5.25 3.96 0.96
CA GLY A 508 5.43 4.86 -0.19
C GLY A 508 6.82 5.49 -0.29
N TYR A 509 7.88 4.76 0.03
CA TYR A 509 9.24 5.30 0.10
C TYR A 509 10.07 5.07 -1.16
N TYR A 510 10.88 6.06 -1.51
CA TYR A 510 12.00 5.92 -2.43
C TYR A 510 13.31 5.74 -1.67
N PHE A 511 14.07 4.72 -2.05
CA PHE A 511 15.44 4.50 -1.62
C PHE A 511 16.37 5.01 -2.71
N VAL A 512 17.22 5.98 -2.40
CA VAL A 512 18.08 6.68 -3.36
C VAL A 512 19.53 6.38 -3.06
N ASN A 513 20.21 5.73 -4.02
CA ASN A 513 21.66 5.58 -3.98
C ASN A 513 22.33 6.83 -4.54
N CYS A 514 23.28 7.37 -3.78
CA CYS A 514 24.03 8.55 -4.14
C CYS A 514 25.38 8.16 -4.75
N ARG A 515 25.89 8.96 -5.70
CA ARG A 515 27.25 8.80 -6.21
C ARG A 515 28.27 8.88 -5.07
N PRO A 516 29.38 8.13 -5.16
CA PRO A 516 30.51 8.28 -4.23
C PRO A 516 31.03 9.71 -4.22
N ASP A 517 31.62 10.13 -3.10
CA ASP A 517 32.24 11.45 -3.01
C ASP A 517 33.55 11.55 -3.83
N SER A 518 34.21 12.71 -3.80
CA SER A 518 35.47 12.94 -4.52
C SER A 518 36.62 12.04 -4.07
N THR A 519 36.55 11.44 -2.87
CA THR A 519 37.53 10.48 -2.37
C THR A 519 37.20 9.04 -2.77
N GLY A 520 36.02 8.83 -3.36
CA GLY A 520 35.47 7.53 -3.66
C GLY A 520 34.84 6.84 -2.45
N ALA A 521 34.55 7.57 -1.36
CA ALA A 521 33.82 7.01 -0.23
C ALA A 521 32.34 6.86 -0.59
N LEU A 522 31.76 5.72 -0.22
CA LEU A 522 30.35 5.44 -0.42
C LEU A 522 29.51 6.23 0.57
N ARG A 523 28.34 6.68 0.12
CA ARG A 523 27.37 7.41 0.94
C ARG A 523 26.22 6.48 1.33
N PRO A 524 25.63 6.68 2.52
CA PRO A 524 24.37 6.03 2.85
C PRO A 524 23.30 6.42 1.84
N GLN A 525 22.41 5.47 1.53
CA GLN A 525 21.21 5.72 0.77
C GLN A 525 20.32 6.73 1.50
N LEU A 526 19.56 7.51 0.75
CA LEU A 526 18.54 8.39 1.32
C LEU A 526 17.16 7.76 1.19
N ILE A 527 16.31 8.01 2.18
CA ILE A 527 14.89 7.66 2.17
C ILE A 527 14.09 8.92 1.91
N ILE A 528 13.21 8.86 0.93
CA ILE A 528 12.31 9.96 0.55
C ILE A 528 10.88 9.45 0.63
N ASP A 529 10.02 10.21 1.28
CA ASP A 529 8.58 9.98 1.29
C ASP A 529 7.99 10.37 -0.07
N GLY A 530 7.44 9.41 -0.81
CA GLY A 530 6.86 9.63 -2.13
C GLY A 530 5.51 10.36 -2.14
N VAL A 531 4.86 10.47 -0.98
CA VAL A 531 3.59 11.20 -0.80
C VAL A 531 3.86 12.66 -0.52
N THR A 532 4.75 12.95 0.44
CA THR A 532 5.07 14.34 0.82
C THR A 532 6.21 14.95 -0.02
N ASP A 533 6.96 14.11 -0.72
CA ASP A 533 8.20 14.41 -1.44
C ASP A 533 9.29 15.02 -0.55
N ASN A 534 9.26 14.71 0.75
CA ASN A 534 10.27 15.16 1.71
C ASN A 534 11.34 14.10 1.91
N VAL A 535 12.59 14.53 2.04
CA VAL A 535 13.68 13.64 2.44
C VAL A 535 13.53 13.31 3.92
N ILE A 536 13.32 12.03 4.24
CA ILE A 536 13.22 11.55 5.63
C ILE A 536 14.60 11.58 6.28
N GLY A 537 15.63 11.15 5.53
CA GLY A 537 17.01 11.11 5.99
C GLY A 537 17.79 9.93 5.44
N PRO A 538 19.01 9.67 5.96
CA PRO A 538 19.80 8.50 5.58
C PRO A 538 19.18 7.19 6.06
N ASN A 539 19.27 6.15 5.24
CA ASN A 539 18.86 4.77 5.55
C ASN A 539 19.92 4.07 6.41
N GLY A 540 20.16 4.58 7.63
CA GLY A 540 21.26 4.12 8.48
C GLY A 540 22.61 4.27 7.78
N ASP A 541 23.38 3.18 7.74
CA ASP A 541 24.68 3.06 7.05
C ASP A 541 24.60 2.27 5.72
N VAL A 542 23.38 1.99 5.25
CA VAL A 542 23.14 1.17 4.06
C VAL A 542 23.60 1.91 2.81
N SER A 543 24.59 1.36 2.11
CA SER A 543 25.13 1.84 0.83
C SER A 543 24.76 0.91 -0.33
N GLY A 544 25.02 1.35 -1.56
CA GLY A 544 24.93 0.51 -2.76
C GLY A 544 23.63 0.69 -3.54
N THR A 545 23.45 -0.10 -4.59
CA THR A 545 22.26 -0.03 -5.46
C THR A 545 21.08 -0.71 -4.77
N PRO A 546 19.96 0.00 -4.51
CA PRO A 546 18.77 -0.60 -3.92
C PRO A 546 17.94 -1.31 -4.98
N TYR A 547 17.32 -2.40 -4.56
CA TYR A 547 16.32 -3.18 -5.27
C TYR A 547 15.18 -3.46 -4.29
N VAL A 548 13.94 -3.42 -4.76
CA VAL A 548 12.77 -3.71 -3.93
C VAL A 548 12.08 -4.95 -4.49
N SER A 549 11.71 -5.87 -3.61
CA SER A 549 10.94 -7.05 -3.99
C SER A 549 9.60 -6.62 -4.60
N PRO A 550 9.04 -7.39 -5.54
CA PRO A 550 7.81 -6.98 -6.21
C PRO A 550 6.59 -6.75 -5.29
N ASP A 551 6.57 -7.40 -4.12
CA ASP A 551 5.57 -7.20 -3.04
C ASP A 551 5.93 -6.04 -2.08
N GLY A 552 7.04 -5.34 -2.30
CA GLY A 552 7.47 -4.20 -1.48
C GLY A 552 8.05 -4.54 -0.11
N HIS A 553 8.01 -5.81 0.32
CA HIS A 553 8.40 -6.24 1.67
C HIS A 553 9.89 -6.31 1.92
N TYR A 554 10.72 -6.36 0.89
CA TYR A 554 12.16 -6.46 1.02
C TYR A 554 12.86 -5.37 0.22
N VAL A 555 13.77 -4.67 0.88
CA VAL A 555 14.75 -3.77 0.27
C VAL A 555 16.09 -4.46 0.33
N VAL A 556 16.67 -4.71 -0.84
CA VAL A 556 17.96 -5.36 -1.01
C VAL A 556 18.92 -4.36 -1.59
N SER A 557 19.98 -4.04 -0.86
CA SER A 557 20.98 -3.06 -1.26
C SER A 557 22.31 -3.76 -1.52
N VAL A 558 22.85 -3.60 -2.73
CA VAL A 558 24.07 -4.29 -3.17
C VAL A 558 25.23 -3.32 -3.34
N ASP A 559 26.32 -3.62 -2.64
CA ASP A 559 27.60 -2.96 -2.73
C ASP A 559 28.64 -3.88 -3.40
N ASP A 560 28.80 -3.72 -4.72
CA ASP A 560 29.68 -4.56 -5.55
C ASP A 560 31.17 -4.45 -5.17
N ARG A 561 31.58 -3.33 -4.56
CA ARG A 561 32.99 -3.10 -4.21
C ARG A 561 33.46 -4.04 -3.13
N ASP A 562 32.63 -4.20 -2.11
CA ASP A 562 32.94 -4.96 -0.91
C ASP A 562 32.28 -6.36 -0.91
N GLY A 563 31.48 -6.69 -1.94
CA GLY A 563 30.76 -7.96 -2.02
C GLY A 563 29.70 -8.08 -0.91
N LEU A 564 29.08 -6.96 -0.56
CA LEU A 564 28.14 -6.86 0.55
C LEU A 564 26.72 -6.65 0.04
N MET A 565 25.81 -7.52 0.46
CA MET A 565 24.38 -7.40 0.22
C MET A 565 23.68 -7.16 1.57
N ARG A 566 22.88 -6.09 1.65
CA ARG A 566 22.12 -5.74 2.85
C ARG A 566 20.64 -5.94 2.62
N LEU A 567 19.99 -6.68 3.52
CA LEU A 567 18.56 -6.98 3.47
C LEU A 567 17.82 -6.20 4.56
N GLN A 568 16.81 -5.44 4.18
CA GLN A 568 15.87 -4.79 5.11
C GLN A 568 14.45 -5.23 4.80
N ARG A 569 13.69 -5.59 5.83
CA ARG A 569 12.26 -5.88 5.70
C ARG A 569 11.46 -4.60 5.89
N VAL A 570 10.45 -4.39 5.07
CA VAL A 570 9.47 -3.31 5.20
C VAL A 570 8.15 -3.93 5.64
N SER A 571 7.61 -3.46 6.76
CA SER A 571 6.33 -3.95 7.26
C SER A 571 5.16 -3.41 6.44
N ILE A 572 3.99 -4.02 6.55
CA ILE A 572 2.74 -3.49 5.94
C ILE A 572 2.40 -2.06 6.42
N ARG A 573 2.94 -1.64 7.57
CA ARG A 573 2.77 -0.28 8.11
C ARG A 573 3.83 0.70 7.60
N GLY A 574 4.73 0.27 6.72
CA GLY A 574 5.85 1.08 6.24
C GLY A 574 7.03 1.16 7.23
N GLU A 575 7.08 0.32 8.26
CA GLU A 575 8.24 0.33 9.17
C GLU A 575 9.43 -0.36 8.50
N ILE A 576 10.54 0.36 8.36
CA ILE A 576 11.78 -0.16 7.78
C ILE A 576 12.61 -0.83 8.87
N GLY A 577 12.83 -2.12 8.73
CA GLY A 577 13.63 -2.93 9.63
C GLY A 577 15.14 -2.61 9.56
N LYS A 578 15.87 -3.11 10.56
CA LYS A 578 17.33 -3.04 10.57
C LYS A 578 17.94 -3.89 9.44
N PRO A 579 19.06 -3.46 8.84
CA PRO A 579 19.73 -4.23 7.81
C PRO A 579 20.33 -5.52 8.37
N PHE A 580 20.23 -6.59 7.60
CA PHE A 580 20.96 -7.83 7.77
C PHE A 580 22.00 -7.98 6.67
N ASP A 581 23.25 -8.21 7.07
CA ASP A 581 24.40 -8.21 6.17
C ASP A 581 24.73 -9.62 5.67
N ILE A 582 24.75 -9.77 4.35
CA ILE A 582 25.19 -10.97 3.64
C ILE A 582 26.52 -10.65 2.96
N HIS A 583 27.59 -11.25 3.48
CA HIS A 583 28.92 -11.14 2.91
C HIS A 583 29.13 -12.24 1.89
N THR A 584 29.58 -11.88 0.70
CA THR A 584 29.89 -12.83 -0.35
C THR A 584 31.21 -12.48 -1.03
N ASN A 585 31.98 -13.52 -1.37
CA ASN A 585 33.15 -13.37 -2.23
C ASN A 585 32.77 -13.19 -3.71
N LEU A 586 31.46 -13.12 -4.00
CA LEU A 586 30.93 -12.87 -5.32
C LEU A 586 30.73 -11.36 -5.50
N HIS A 587 31.44 -10.75 -6.44
CA HIS A 587 31.24 -9.33 -6.80
C HIS A 587 29.91 -9.16 -7.54
N LEU A 588 28.84 -8.89 -6.80
CA LEU A 588 27.46 -8.83 -7.30
C LEU A 588 27.24 -7.60 -8.17
N SER A 589 26.87 -7.81 -9.43
CA SER A 589 26.58 -6.74 -10.38
C SER A 589 25.09 -6.42 -10.52
N ASP A 590 24.22 -7.43 -10.42
CA ASP A 590 22.79 -7.29 -10.68
C ASP A 590 21.99 -8.38 -9.96
N LEU A 591 20.71 -8.11 -9.71
CA LEU A 591 19.81 -9.00 -8.97
C LEU A 591 18.49 -9.22 -9.70
N ALA A 592 17.93 -10.41 -9.53
CA ALA A 592 16.55 -10.72 -9.90
C ALA A 592 15.80 -11.30 -8.69
N PHE A 593 14.60 -10.80 -8.46
CA PHE A 593 13.67 -11.39 -7.49
C PHE A 593 12.85 -12.48 -8.15
N MET A 594 12.52 -13.50 -7.36
CA MET A 594 11.62 -14.56 -7.78
C MET A 594 10.74 -15.01 -6.61
N PRO A 595 9.45 -15.28 -6.81
CA PRO A 595 8.60 -15.79 -5.75
C PRO A 595 9.21 -17.05 -5.14
N SER A 596 9.10 -17.16 -3.82
CA SER A 596 9.45 -18.40 -3.14
C SER A 596 8.43 -19.47 -3.48
N PHE A 597 8.90 -20.65 -3.90
CA PHE A 597 8.06 -21.81 -4.19
C PHE A 597 7.82 -22.68 -2.95
N THR A 598 8.53 -22.41 -1.86
CA THR A 598 8.47 -23.15 -0.59
C THR A 598 7.71 -22.41 0.50
N GLU A 599 7.69 -21.08 0.44
CA GLU A 599 7.08 -20.21 1.45
C GLU A 599 6.19 -19.16 0.78
N ALA A 600 4.94 -19.04 1.21
CA ALA A 600 4.01 -18.06 0.66
C ALA A 600 4.40 -16.62 1.05
N ASN A 601 4.07 -15.64 0.21
CA ASN A 601 4.33 -14.22 0.44
C ASN A 601 5.81 -13.92 0.76
N GLN A 602 6.70 -14.64 0.09
CA GLN A 602 8.15 -14.50 0.20
C GLN A 602 8.76 -14.43 -1.18
N TYR A 603 9.88 -13.72 -1.29
CA TYR A 603 10.72 -13.69 -2.47
C TYR A 603 12.09 -14.26 -2.15
N ASN A 604 12.70 -14.92 -3.12
CA ASN A 604 14.11 -15.25 -3.13
C ASN A 604 14.83 -14.29 -4.08
N VAL A 605 16.13 -14.11 -3.85
CA VAL A 605 16.98 -13.27 -4.70
C VAL A 605 18.03 -14.14 -5.37
N PHE A 606 18.19 -13.93 -6.66
CA PHE A 606 19.32 -14.45 -7.39
C PHE A 606 20.21 -13.28 -7.82
N GLY A 607 21.51 -13.46 -7.69
CA GLY A 607 22.50 -12.44 -8.03
C GLY A 607 23.48 -12.93 -9.07
N SER A 608 23.75 -12.11 -10.09
CA SER A 608 24.87 -12.32 -11.01
C SER A 608 26.08 -11.52 -10.57
N SER A 609 27.27 -11.99 -10.97
CA SER A 609 28.53 -11.28 -10.73
C SER A 609 29.02 -10.47 -11.92
N GLY A 610 29.68 -9.35 -11.68
CA GLY A 610 30.41 -8.65 -12.74
C GLY A 610 31.74 -9.31 -13.11
N ARG A 611 32.27 -10.24 -12.30
CA ARG A 611 33.67 -10.69 -12.40
C ARG A 611 33.85 -12.21 -12.38
N GLN A 612 32.93 -12.92 -11.75
CA GLN A 612 32.99 -14.36 -11.57
C GLN A 612 31.86 -15.03 -12.32
N THR A 613 31.91 -16.34 -12.49
CA THR A 613 30.98 -17.06 -13.33
C THR A 613 29.95 -17.84 -12.52
N ASP A 614 29.93 -17.68 -11.21
CA ASP A 614 28.87 -18.24 -10.38
C ASP A 614 27.68 -17.28 -10.31
N ALA A 615 26.54 -17.79 -9.85
CA ALA A 615 25.39 -17.01 -9.44
C ALA A 615 25.09 -17.26 -7.95
N LEU A 616 24.67 -16.20 -7.26
CA LEU A 616 24.23 -16.25 -5.87
C LEU A 616 22.74 -16.58 -5.84
N PHE A 617 22.32 -17.41 -4.89
CA PHE A 617 20.93 -17.59 -4.50
C PHE A 617 20.81 -17.24 -3.02
N VAL A 618 19.83 -16.41 -2.66
CA VAL A 618 19.53 -15.99 -1.30
C VAL A 618 18.05 -16.20 -1.03
N GLU A 619 17.75 -17.00 -0.01
CA GLU A 619 16.41 -17.12 0.56
C GLU A 619 16.19 -15.96 1.53
N LEU A 620 15.28 -15.03 1.21
CA LEU A 620 15.16 -13.78 1.97
C LEU A 620 14.55 -13.97 3.36
N SER A 621 13.72 -15.00 3.55
CA SER A 621 13.08 -15.29 4.83
C SER A 621 14.08 -15.74 5.89
N SER A 622 15.04 -16.56 5.49
CA SER A 622 16.04 -17.18 6.37
C SER A 622 17.41 -16.50 6.29
N GLY A 623 17.69 -15.77 5.21
CA GLY A 623 19.03 -15.28 4.87
C GLY A 623 19.98 -16.37 4.36
N ASN A 624 19.48 -17.59 4.09
CA ASN A 624 20.30 -18.70 3.62
C ASN A 624 20.86 -18.40 2.23
N VAL A 625 22.15 -18.68 2.06
CA VAL A 625 22.87 -18.40 0.82
C VAL A 625 23.34 -19.71 0.18
N LYS A 626 23.07 -19.86 -1.12
CA LYS A 626 23.61 -20.95 -1.95
C LYS A 626 24.35 -20.37 -3.14
N MET A 627 25.37 -21.08 -3.60
CA MET A 627 26.12 -20.74 -4.80
C MET A 627 25.77 -21.71 -5.93
N ILE A 628 25.30 -21.18 -7.06
CA ILE A 628 25.05 -21.93 -8.27
C ILE A 628 26.33 -21.87 -9.13
N LYS A 629 27.04 -22.99 -9.17
CA LYS A 629 28.32 -23.13 -9.87
C LYS A 629 28.12 -23.49 -11.34
N SER A 630 29.14 -23.26 -12.16
CA SER A 630 29.30 -23.77 -13.55
C SER A 630 28.79 -22.90 -14.70
N LEU A 631 28.60 -21.58 -14.54
CA LEU A 631 28.63 -20.72 -15.73
C LEU A 631 30.11 -20.66 -16.17
N LYS A 632 30.41 -20.83 -17.47
CA LYS A 632 31.78 -21.05 -18.00
C LYS A 632 32.78 -19.92 -17.67
N GLN A 633 34.08 -20.17 -17.84
CA GLN A 633 35.20 -19.26 -17.51
C GLN A 633 35.01 -17.81 -18.04
N PRO A 634 35.42 -16.80 -17.26
CA PRO A 634 35.30 -15.41 -17.68
C PRO A 634 36.34 -15.08 -18.77
N THR A 635 35.89 -14.44 -19.84
CA THR A 635 36.75 -13.85 -20.87
C THR A 635 37.66 -12.79 -20.24
N PRO A 636 38.94 -12.66 -20.67
CA PRO A 636 39.78 -11.56 -20.24
C PRO A 636 39.08 -10.20 -20.45
N SER A 637 39.10 -9.34 -19.43
CA SER A 637 38.42 -8.03 -19.45
C SER A 637 38.82 -7.14 -20.63
N ALA A 638 40.01 -7.34 -21.17
CA ALA A 638 40.51 -6.64 -22.37
C ALA A 638 39.76 -6.99 -23.66
N GLN A 639 39.13 -8.17 -23.73
CA GLN A 639 38.34 -8.63 -24.89
C GLN A 639 36.84 -8.37 -24.69
N TRP A 640 36.36 -8.53 -23.46
CA TRP A 640 34.97 -8.28 -23.11
C TRP A 640 34.87 -7.90 -21.63
N ALA A 641 34.55 -6.64 -21.35
CA ALA A 641 34.38 -6.18 -19.99
C ALA A 641 33.01 -6.62 -19.46
N TRP A 642 33.04 -7.54 -18.50
CA TRP A 642 31.88 -7.95 -17.74
C TRP A 642 31.47 -6.86 -16.74
N ASN A 643 30.24 -6.40 -16.84
CA ASN A 643 29.65 -5.38 -15.97
C ASN A 643 28.13 -5.57 -15.89
N ARG A 644 27.44 -4.70 -15.14
CA ARG A 644 25.98 -4.74 -14.97
C ARG A 644 25.21 -4.71 -16.31
N GLN A 645 25.75 -4.14 -17.39
CA GLN A 645 25.07 -4.11 -18.69
C GLN A 645 25.22 -5.42 -19.47
N ASN A 646 26.33 -6.15 -19.27
CA ASN A 646 26.67 -7.33 -20.07
C ASN A 646 26.48 -8.66 -19.33
N ARG A 647 26.12 -8.63 -18.04
CA ARG A 647 25.78 -9.81 -17.21
C ARG A 647 24.51 -9.59 -16.38
N VAL A 648 23.53 -8.89 -16.96
CA VAL A 648 22.20 -8.70 -16.37
C VAL A 648 21.58 -10.05 -16.07
N MET A 649 21.05 -10.22 -14.85
CA MET A 649 20.15 -11.33 -14.58
C MET A 649 18.72 -10.85 -14.84
N ALA A 650 18.12 -11.34 -15.92
CA ALA A 650 16.75 -11.02 -16.28
C ALA A 650 15.82 -12.11 -15.75
N GLY A 651 14.87 -11.73 -14.89
CA GLY A 651 13.79 -12.61 -14.49
C GLY A 651 12.64 -12.58 -15.49
N SER A 652 11.86 -13.65 -15.53
CA SER A 652 10.58 -13.73 -16.24
C SER A 652 9.45 -12.91 -15.58
N GLY A 653 9.80 -11.83 -14.86
CA GLY A 653 8.84 -11.00 -14.13
C GLY A 653 8.34 -11.63 -12.83
N LEU A 654 7.24 -11.06 -12.30
CA LEU A 654 6.67 -11.36 -10.99
C LEU A 654 6.33 -12.84 -10.75
N PHE A 655 6.01 -13.61 -11.78
CA PHE A 655 5.50 -14.98 -11.65
C PHE A 655 6.26 -16.01 -12.46
N GLY A 656 7.19 -15.56 -13.29
CA GLY A 656 7.85 -16.49 -14.16
C GLY A 656 8.88 -17.32 -13.40
N GLN A 657 8.97 -18.59 -13.76
CA GLN A 657 9.82 -19.60 -13.10
C GLN A 657 11.28 -19.58 -13.54
N TYR A 658 11.65 -18.77 -14.54
CA TYR A 658 12.96 -18.83 -15.17
C TYR A 658 13.74 -17.54 -14.97
N LEU A 659 14.99 -17.69 -14.61
CA LEU A 659 15.95 -16.60 -14.66
C LEU A 659 16.92 -16.83 -15.78
N MET A 660 17.36 -15.74 -16.39
CA MET A 660 18.32 -15.83 -17.47
C MET A 660 19.48 -14.88 -17.26
N THR A 661 20.68 -15.36 -17.55
CA THR A 661 21.89 -14.55 -17.57
C THR A 661 22.67 -14.90 -18.83
N PRO A 662 22.93 -13.94 -19.73
CA PRO A 662 23.80 -14.18 -20.86
C PRO A 662 25.25 -14.29 -20.41
N SER A 663 26.05 -14.92 -21.26
CA SER A 663 27.50 -14.92 -21.20
C SER A 663 28.10 -14.59 -22.57
N GLN A 664 29.43 -14.66 -22.72
CA GLN A 664 30.12 -14.20 -23.93
C GLN A 664 29.65 -14.98 -25.16
N SER A 665 29.41 -16.28 -25.04
CA SER A 665 29.05 -17.18 -26.15
C SER A 665 27.92 -18.13 -25.82
N SER A 666 27.33 -18.03 -24.63
CA SER A 666 26.30 -18.93 -24.15
C SER A 666 25.26 -18.20 -23.34
N LEU A 667 24.04 -18.72 -23.32
CA LEU A 667 22.93 -18.21 -22.54
C LEU A 667 22.55 -19.24 -21.50
N PHE A 668 22.48 -18.84 -20.24
CA PHE A 668 22.14 -19.75 -19.15
C PHE A 668 20.73 -19.46 -18.65
N ILE A 669 19.90 -20.49 -18.64
CA ILE A 669 18.53 -20.46 -18.11
C ILE A 669 18.55 -21.25 -16.81
N LEU A 670 18.22 -20.57 -15.71
CA LEU A 670 18.07 -21.16 -14.39
C LEU A 670 16.58 -21.45 -14.14
N ASP A 671 16.29 -22.63 -13.59
CA ASP A 671 14.98 -22.96 -13.04
C ASP A 671 14.95 -22.47 -11.60
N GLY A 672 14.12 -21.46 -11.37
CA GLY A 672 13.93 -20.82 -10.09
C GLY A 672 13.24 -21.65 -9.03
N ARG A 673 12.46 -22.65 -9.44
CA ARG A 673 11.81 -23.59 -8.54
C ARG A 673 12.81 -24.59 -7.99
N LEU A 674 13.82 -24.92 -8.78
CA LEU A 674 14.80 -25.95 -8.46
C LEU A 674 16.15 -25.39 -8.00
N ASP A 675 16.28 -24.06 -7.88
CA ASP A 675 17.52 -23.33 -7.55
C ASP A 675 18.73 -23.79 -8.39
N LYS A 676 18.55 -24.17 -9.65
CA LYS A 676 19.60 -24.81 -10.46
C LYS A 676 19.58 -24.42 -11.92
N LEU A 677 20.71 -24.66 -12.60
CA LEU A 677 20.80 -24.53 -14.05
C LEU A 677 19.84 -25.51 -14.73
N ASN A 678 18.91 -24.96 -15.51
CA ASN A 678 18.00 -25.75 -16.34
C ASN A 678 18.67 -26.10 -17.67
N CYS A 679 19.21 -25.09 -18.37
CA CYS A 679 19.96 -25.32 -19.59
C CYS A 679 20.93 -24.22 -19.98
N GLU A 680 21.86 -24.61 -20.84
CA GLU A 680 22.83 -23.77 -21.51
C GLU A 680 22.56 -23.81 -23.01
N ILE A 681 22.34 -22.64 -23.62
CA ILE A 681 22.30 -22.48 -25.08
C ILE A 681 23.67 -22.00 -25.52
N THR A 682 24.37 -22.78 -26.35
CA THR A 682 25.68 -22.39 -26.91
C THR A 682 25.53 -21.63 -28.23
N GLU A 683 26.62 -21.02 -28.70
CA GLU A 683 26.67 -20.30 -30.00
C GLU A 683 25.78 -19.05 -30.06
N VAL A 684 25.71 -18.37 -28.92
CA VAL A 684 24.99 -17.11 -28.78
C VAL A 684 25.92 -16.02 -28.27
N PRO A 685 26.76 -15.47 -29.17
CA PRO A 685 27.77 -14.52 -28.78
C PRO A 685 27.18 -13.17 -28.43
N PHE A 686 27.62 -12.58 -27.32
CA PHE A 686 27.43 -11.15 -27.04
C PHE A 686 25.97 -10.70 -26.85
N GLY A 687 25.08 -11.61 -26.41
CA GLY A 687 23.71 -11.24 -26.10
C GLY A 687 23.65 -10.36 -24.86
N ASN A 688 23.40 -9.07 -25.02
CA ASN A 688 23.31 -8.13 -23.91
C ASN A 688 21.86 -7.83 -23.52
N THR A 689 20.94 -7.97 -24.48
CA THR A 689 19.56 -7.55 -24.37
C THR A 689 18.66 -8.76 -24.48
N VAL A 690 17.89 -8.97 -23.42
CA VAL A 690 17.08 -10.16 -23.19
C VAL A 690 15.68 -9.73 -22.82
N VAL A 691 14.68 -10.35 -23.43
CA VAL A 691 13.27 -10.13 -23.09
C VAL A 691 12.60 -11.47 -22.90
N TRP A 692 11.98 -11.66 -21.74
CA TRP A 692 11.09 -12.79 -21.51
C TRP A 692 9.67 -12.42 -21.95
N VAL A 693 9.04 -13.36 -22.63
CA VAL A 693 7.67 -13.27 -23.14
C VAL A 693 6.98 -14.57 -22.79
N GLY A 694 6.02 -14.51 -21.88
CA GLY A 694 5.29 -15.68 -21.42
C GLY A 694 4.13 -15.25 -20.56
N GLU A 695 3.20 -16.17 -20.34
CA GLU A 695 2.09 -15.89 -19.44
C GLU A 695 2.65 -15.71 -18.02
N ALA A 696 2.53 -14.47 -17.53
CA ALA A 696 2.82 -14.08 -16.17
C ALA A 696 1.68 -14.56 -15.26
#